data_AF-A0A210PW46-F1
#
_entry.id   AF-A0A210PW46-F1
#
_cell.length_a   1.000
_cell.length_b   1.000
_cell.length_c   1.000
_cell.angle_alpha   90.00
_cell.angle_beta   90.00
_cell.angle_gamma   90.00
#
_symmetry.space_group_name_H-M   'P 1'
#
loop_
_entity.id
_entity.type
_entity.pdbx_description
1 polymer ?
#
loop_
_entity_poly.entity_id
_entity_poly.type
_entity_poly.pdbx_seq_one_letter_code
_entity_poly.pdbx_strand_id
1 'polypeptide(L)'
;MDKTTTSLADDLQDLQLDRPTEGLKSTEELEKLTVDEQLSDIERAVYLLSSGQEVQRISVIHNLPDLLRDTESHDECMRRVVPKVREVLYVAQTEMQLAASSAFLQILQKNLVPIQNYTQTFLQTILNSVDARDPDVASAWLETLLDVIDLLPKDIIKKEILNIAIAKGQLSQTVYSRLSCCKILGKIATKFEPFVIKKEILPVVQSLCQDVDYEVRGCMCRQLDCVARGLGLEPTKSAILPELVELTNDEEGFVRTAGLETVVSILSLLDEDTCNNTIIPLVCKFCQQAMQNEDSTLPVVAKQLGRLAHGLQVHLTDEQKQWFVDYYRKLCKVGLSPERGKNTKEVESDQSKVTDMPQNEEDDQCLECRKNAAFNFPAMFVFVGPKHFKVDLLGIFSSLCKDPNSQVRKTVASGFHEVTKLLGSQVHILQHDLINLLKDDSVDVLRGILTNIVDILDSFLGSSSSNHTLSEAKMNSLGEVIPAILASDEVVSSFNNWRLQEELMTSLASLTQCCSNEVLYTKVIPVLFNKLKTARALPVRHTCARSSLIIIRTLKKLEQREELVYRLVTEFCHGRSCHQRSLFIDICKFVIELYSKTFFKKYFYEVVLELHKDPVPNIRLRLCSLLPPLKRLIKLPTDRNLLQQLDLCVRKLLVAEKDRDVQNAIKVAVEELDKIHVQMESLSRRMLFEQDLVDQKKEDEEKLLIELEERDQKREEEAAEKKKGEKRNSVTSALAKKGDNGSKIPGPRKGSKNLAVSGTTSPNTSTKDVQNRIGKNSIAKSKSTNSLSQIPRRENIGKPDSPKPIRSKIPAAKVKPQPNYDSGKKDSTVSKSMPNKALPRLSRLPLYSSQPNLHSSQSSGGKSPIGRACKPSLAPKPSGGAGLKKTPVSRLSRLPLYNSNPDLCSERLREAGPIRGQPRAQRVRQQDRLRYQGSCSPLRSTAGPRECRN
;
A
#
# COMPACT_ATOMS: atom_id res chain seq x y z
N MET A 1 -29.83 16.67 -25.76
CA MET A 1 -31.08 16.27 -26.40
C MET A 1 -30.85 16.35 -27.90
N ASP A 2 -30.64 15.27 -28.64
CA ASP A 2 -30.63 13.84 -28.28
C ASP A 2 -29.57 13.10 -29.13
N LYS A 3 -28.92 12.06 -28.56
CA LYS A 3 -28.15 11.00 -29.29
C LYS A 3 -27.36 9.99 -28.42
N THR A 4 -27.48 10.01 -27.09
CA THR A 4 -26.71 9.13 -26.18
C THR A 4 -27.52 8.08 -25.42
N THR A 5 -28.80 7.89 -25.76
CA THR A 5 -29.72 6.98 -25.06
C THR A 5 -29.89 5.60 -25.69
N THR A 6 -29.34 5.33 -26.88
CA THR A 6 -29.51 4.04 -27.57
C THR A 6 -28.46 2.98 -27.21
N SER A 7 -27.18 3.33 -27.04
CA SER A 7 -26.12 2.35 -26.76
C SER A 7 -26.40 1.47 -25.54
N LEU A 8 -26.91 2.08 -24.46
CA LEU A 8 -27.15 1.37 -23.20
C LEU A 8 -28.34 0.40 -23.26
N ALA A 9 -29.21 0.50 -24.28
CA ALA A 9 -30.29 -0.46 -24.48
C ALA A 9 -29.76 -1.74 -25.15
N ASP A 10 -28.89 -1.58 -26.15
CA ASP A 10 -28.26 -2.68 -26.87
C ASP A 10 -27.27 -3.43 -25.94
N ASP A 11 -26.44 -2.70 -25.18
CA ASP A 11 -25.50 -3.25 -24.18
C ASP A 11 -26.20 -4.03 -23.04
N LEU A 12 -27.49 -3.74 -22.76
CA LEU A 12 -28.30 -4.48 -21.79
C LEU A 12 -28.97 -5.72 -22.38
N GLN A 13 -29.11 -5.80 -23.71
CA GLN A 13 -29.85 -6.87 -24.37
C GLN A 13 -29.03 -8.17 -24.44
N ASP A 14 -27.70 -8.08 -24.52
CA ASP A 14 -26.77 -9.21 -24.40
C ASP A 14 -26.74 -9.84 -22.99
N LEU A 15 -27.20 -9.14 -21.95
CA LEU A 15 -27.19 -9.64 -20.56
C LEU A 15 -28.38 -10.56 -20.22
N GLN A 16 -29.42 -10.64 -21.07
CA GLN A 16 -30.58 -11.55 -20.97
C GLN A 16 -31.37 -11.56 -19.63
N LEU A 17 -31.16 -10.57 -18.75
CA LEU A 17 -31.69 -10.57 -17.37
C LEU A 17 -33.23 -10.45 -17.25
N ASP A 18 -33.93 -9.98 -18.29
CA ASP A 18 -35.39 -9.77 -18.29
C ASP A 18 -36.19 -10.86 -19.05
N ARG A 19 -35.57 -12.02 -19.35
CA ARG A 19 -36.39 -13.22 -19.63
C ARG A 19 -36.89 -13.80 -18.29
N PRO A 20 -38.19 -14.04 -18.10
CA PRO A 20 -38.62 -14.94 -17.04
C PRO A 20 -37.98 -16.32 -17.29
N THR A 21 -37.61 -17.04 -16.22
CA THR A 21 -36.94 -18.33 -16.34
C THR A 21 -37.89 -19.39 -16.90
N GLU A 22 -37.86 -19.54 -18.24
CA GLU A 22 -38.34 -20.72 -18.98
C GLU A 22 -37.48 -21.93 -18.57
N GLY A 23 -37.75 -22.42 -17.37
CA GLY A 23 -36.83 -23.24 -16.59
C GLY A 23 -37.16 -23.28 -15.09
N LEU A 24 -38.39 -22.96 -14.68
CA LEU A 24 -38.95 -23.59 -13.48
C LEU A 24 -38.95 -25.10 -13.77
N LYS A 25 -38.01 -25.82 -13.15
CA LYS A 25 -37.88 -27.28 -13.24
C LYS A 25 -39.25 -27.90 -13.03
N SER A 26 -39.63 -28.84 -13.90
CA SER A 26 -40.92 -29.50 -13.83
C SER A 26 -41.13 -30.17 -12.46
N THR A 27 -42.37 -30.46 -12.06
CA THR A 27 -42.64 -31.14 -10.79
C THR A 27 -41.88 -32.47 -10.70
N GLU A 28 -41.76 -33.21 -11.81
CA GLU A 28 -40.92 -34.41 -11.87
C GLU A 28 -39.42 -34.12 -11.71
N GLU A 29 -38.88 -33.03 -12.27
CA GLU A 29 -37.47 -32.66 -12.12
C GLU A 29 -37.15 -32.14 -10.72
N LEU A 30 -38.13 -31.49 -10.06
CA LEU A 30 -38.05 -31.15 -8.65
C LEU A 30 -38.08 -32.43 -7.81
N GLU A 31 -39.01 -33.35 -8.04
CA GLU A 31 -39.07 -34.66 -7.37
C GLU A 31 -37.79 -35.51 -7.58
N LYS A 32 -37.20 -35.48 -8.78
CA LYS A 32 -35.89 -36.11 -9.09
C LYS A 32 -34.70 -35.39 -8.43
N LEU A 33 -34.91 -34.26 -7.77
CA LEU A 33 -33.90 -33.46 -7.06
C LEU A 33 -34.16 -33.36 -5.54
N THR A 34 -35.38 -33.57 -5.07
CA THR A 34 -35.68 -33.67 -3.64
C THR A 34 -35.01 -34.92 -3.09
N VAL A 35 -34.32 -34.76 -1.96
CA VAL A 35 -33.84 -35.89 -1.15
C VAL A 35 -34.81 -36.04 0.02
N ASP A 36 -35.11 -37.28 0.39
CA ASP A 36 -35.95 -37.57 1.56
C ASP A 36 -35.32 -36.96 2.83
N GLU A 37 -36.10 -36.11 3.52
CA GLU A 37 -35.70 -35.39 4.73
C GLU A 37 -35.48 -36.33 5.93
N GLN A 38 -35.91 -37.59 5.85
CA GLN A 38 -35.72 -38.60 6.90
C GLN A 38 -34.36 -39.32 6.84
N LEU A 39 -33.57 -39.13 5.76
CA LEU A 39 -32.26 -39.77 5.62
C LEU A 39 -31.21 -39.13 6.55
N SER A 40 -30.40 -39.97 7.20
CA SER A 40 -29.22 -39.51 7.93
C SER A 40 -28.21 -38.85 6.99
N ASP A 41 -27.33 -37.98 7.53
CA ASP A 41 -26.32 -37.28 6.71
C ASP A 41 -25.38 -38.22 5.94
N ILE A 42 -25.08 -39.40 6.52
CA ILE A 42 -24.28 -40.44 5.88
C ILE A 42 -25.05 -41.10 4.73
N GLU A 43 -26.33 -41.41 4.91
CA GLU A 43 -27.16 -42.03 3.87
C GLU A 43 -27.48 -41.06 2.74
N ARG A 44 -27.77 -39.80 3.09
CA ARG A 44 -27.90 -38.66 2.18
C ARG A 44 -26.64 -38.47 1.34
N ALA A 45 -25.45 -38.52 1.95
CA ALA A 45 -24.18 -38.44 1.24
C ALA A 45 -23.99 -39.62 0.26
N VAL A 46 -24.26 -40.85 0.69
CA VAL A 46 -24.15 -42.05 -0.17
C VAL A 46 -25.14 -42.01 -1.33
N TYR A 47 -26.39 -41.61 -1.08
CA TYR A 47 -27.43 -41.47 -2.10
C TYR A 47 -27.03 -40.42 -3.14
N LEU A 48 -26.63 -39.22 -2.72
CA LEU A 48 -26.24 -38.14 -3.62
C LEU A 48 -24.99 -38.48 -4.46
N LEU A 49 -24.01 -39.19 -3.88
CA LEU A 49 -22.85 -39.69 -4.65
C LEU A 49 -23.23 -40.76 -5.68
N SER A 50 -24.25 -41.59 -5.38
CA SER A 50 -24.66 -42.71 -6.24
C SER A 50 -25.62 -42.29 -7.37
N SER A 51 -26.55 -41.37 -7.07
CA SER A 51 -27.70 -41.07 -7.94
C SER A 51 -27.95 -39.57 -8.14
N GLY A 52 -27.34 -38.70 -7.34
CA GLY A 52 -27.52 -37.25 -7.45
C GLY A 52 -26.85 -36.63 -8.68
N GLN A 53 -27.22 -35.38 -8.99
CA GLN A 53 -26.58 -34.56 -10.02
C GLN A 53 -25.18 -34.09 -9.57
N GLU A 54 -24.34 -33.70 -10.52
CA GLU A 54 -22.92 -33.36 -10.29
C GLU A 54 -22.71 -32.29 -9.21
N VAL A 55 -23.49 -31.20 -9.23
CA VAL A 55 -23.47 -30.15 -8.19
C VAL A 55 -23.75 -30.71 -6.79
N GLN A 56 -24.64 -31.70 -6.67
CA GLN A 56 -24.92 -32.38 -5.40
C GLN A 56 -23.75 -33.28 -4.96
N ARG A 57 -23.08 -33.96 -5.90
CA ARG A 57 -21.87 -34.77 -5.62
C ARG A 57 -20.70 -33.89 -5.16
N ILE A 58 -20.51 -32.74 -5.82
CA ILE A 58 -19.53 -31.70 -5.46
C ILE A 58 -19.83 -31.16 -4.05
N SER A 59 -21.11 -30.91 -3.73
CA SER A 59 -21.54 -30.49 -2.39
C SER A 59 -21.19 -31.53 -1.31
N VAL A 60 -21.42 -32.82 -1.56
CA VAL A 60 -21.01 -33.90 -0.63
C VAL A 60 -19.49 -33.95 -0.46
N ILE A 61 -18.70 -33.77 -1.53
CA ILE A 61 -17.24 -33.75 -1.44
C ILE A 61 -16.73 -32.54 -0.66
N HIS A 62 -17.28 -31.34 -0.85
CA HIS A 62 -16.93 -30.17 -0.03
C HIS A 62 -17.32 -30.35 1.44
N ASN A 63 -18.40 -31.08 1.74
CA ASN A 63 -18.85 -31.38 3.11
C ASN A 63 -18.13 -32.58 3.75
N LEU A 64 -17.34 -33.35 2.99
CA LEU A 64 -16.64 -34.55 3.49
C LEU A 64 -15.73 -34.29 4.71
N PRO A 65 -14.98 -33.17 4.81
CA PRO A 65 -14.19 -32.85 6.01
C PRO A 65 -15.05 -32.53 7.24
N ASP A 66 -16.35 -32.27 7.08
CA ASP A 66 -17.23 -31.98 8.21
C ASP A 66 -18.04 -33.23 8.60
N LEU A 67 -18.41 -34.08 7.63
CA LEU A 67 -18.89 -35.46 7.89
C LEU A 67 -17.84 -36.34 8.59
N LEU A 68 -16.55 -36.13 8.33
CA LEU A 68 -15.46 -36.84 9.03
C LEU A 68 -15.11 -36.24 10.40
N ARG A 69 -15.66 -35.06 10.74
CA ARG A 69 -15.41 -34.36 12.01
C ARG A 69 -16.38 -34.81 13.12
N ASP A 70 -17.59 -35.22 12.75
CA ASP A 70 -18.54 -35.79 13.70
C ASP A 70 -18.03 -37.13 14.23
N THR A 71 -17.90 -37.22 15.55
CA THR A 71 -17.35 -38.37 16.25
C THR A 71 -18.33 -39.55 16.29
N GLU A 72 -19.64 -39.30 16.21
CA GLU A 72 -20.65 -40.36 16.26
C GLU A 72 -20.77 -41.08 14.90
N SER A 73 -20.65 -40.35 13.79
CA SER A 73 -20.72 -40.91 12.43
C SER A 73 -19.37 -41.20 11.75
N HIS A 74 -18.22 -40.83 12.34
CA HIS A 74 -16.88 -40.97 11.74
C HIS A 74 -16.61 -42.33 11.10
N ASP A 75 -16.75 -43.42 11.89
CA ASP A 75 -16.47 -44.78 11.44
C ASP A 75 -17.43 -45.24 10.33
N GLU A 76 -18.63 -44.68 10.25
CA GLU A 76 -19.57 -44.97 9.16
C GLU A 76 -19.29 -44.13 7.92
N CYS A 77 -18.92 -42.86 8.06
CA CYS A 77 -18.42 -42.03 6.97
C CYS A 77 -17.21 -42.67 6.28
N MET A 78 -16.24 -43.16 7.07
CA MET A 78 -15.06 -43.88 6.57
C MET A 78 -15.40 -45.22 5.88
N ARG A 79 -16.49 -45.90 6.27
CA ARG A 79 -16.93 -47.17 5.67
C ARG A 79 -17.87 -47.04 4.48
N ARG A 80 -18.76 -46.03 4.45
CA ARG A 80 -19.81 -45.87 3.43
C ARG A 80 -19.53 -44.73 2.45
N VAL A 81 -19.13 -43.55 2.94
CA VAL A 81 -18.98 -42.33 2.10
C VAL A 81 -17.62 -42.31 1.40
N VAL A 82 -16.52 -42.48 2.15
CA VAL A 82 -15.15 -42.37 1.59
C VAL A 82 -14.88 -43.36 0.45
N PRO A 83 -15.30 -44.64 0.49
CA PRO A 83 -15.16 -45.54 -0.65
C PRO A 83 -15.97 -45.07 -1.88
N LYS A 84 -17.17 -44.54 -1.67
CA LYS A 84 -18.05 -44.08 -2.75
C LYS A 84 -17.54 -42.79 -3.41
N VAL A 85 -16.92 -41.89 -2.64
CA VAL A 85 -16.18 -40.74 -3.17
C VAL A 85 -15.05 -41.21 -4.10
N ARG A 86 -14.25 -42.19 -3.66
CA ARG A 86 -13.15 -42.73 -4.48
C ARG A 86 -13.62 -43.46 -5.74
N GLU A 87 -14.77 -44.15 -5.67
CA GLU A 87 -15.40 -44.79 -6.82
C GLU A 87 -15.82 -43.76 -7.88
N VAL A 88 -16.56 -42.71 -7.48
CA VAL A 88 -17.05 -41.69 -8.42
C VAL A 88 -15.92 -40.84 -8.98
N LEU A 89 -14.85 -40.59 -8.22
CA LEU A 89 -13.67 -39.85 -8.68
C LEU A 89 -12.92 -40.49 -9.86
N TYR A 90 -13.14 -41.77 -10.16
CA TYR A 90 -12.56 -42.39 -11.36
C TYR A 90 -13.20 -41.89 -12.68
N VAL A 91 -14.44 -41.37 -12.62
CA VAL A 91 -15.21 -40.87 -13.77
C VAL A 91 -15.67 -39.42 -13.60
N ALA A 92 -15.17 -38.72 -12.58
CA ALA A 92 -15.58 -37.36 -12.24
C ALA A 92 -14.93 -36.30 -13.16
N GLN A 93 -15.72 -35.29 -13.55
CA GLN A 93 -15.25 -34.14 -14.32
C GLN A 93 -14.37 -33.20 -13.49
N THR A 94 -13.68 -32.28 -14.18
CA THR A 94 -12.68 -31.36 -13.63
C THR A 94 -13.13 -30.64 -12.36
N GLU A 95 -14.34 -30.05 -12.31
CA GLU A 95 -14.83 -29.36 -11.10
C GLU A 95 -14.90 -30.27 -9.86
N MET A 96 -15.34 -31.51 -10.03
CA MET A 96 -15.46 -32.48 -8.94
C MET A 96 -14.10 -33.03 -8.49
N GLN A 97 -13.11 -33.08 -9.39
CA GLN A 97 -11.70 -33.35 -9.03
C GLN A 97 -11.10 -32.20 -8.21
N LEU A 98 -11.34 -30.94 -8.61
CA LEU A 98 -10.87 -29.75 -7.90
C LEU A 98 -11.49 -29.61 -6.51
N ALA A 99 -12.78 -29.96 -6.36
CA ALA A 99 -13.43 -30.04 -5.05
C ALA A 99 -12.78 -31.10 -4.14
N ALA A 100 -12.45 -32.27 -4.71
CA ALA A 100 -11.87 -33.39 -3.97
C ALA A 100 -10.42 -33.16 -3.54
N SER A 101 -9.60 -32.52 -4.38
CA SER A 101 -8.20 -32.23 -4.03
C SER A 101 -8.12 -31.27 -2.83
N SER A 102 -8.95 -30.21 -2.82
CA SER A 102 -9.12 -29.32 -1.66
C SER A 102 -9.66 -30.05 -0.43
N ALA A 103 -10.68 -30.91 -0.57
CA ALA A 103 -11.25 -31.66 0.55
C ALA A 103 -10.23 -32.64 1.18
N PHE A 104 -9.45 -33.34 0.35
CA PHE A 104 -8.46 -34.31 0.83
C PHE A 104 -7.29 -33.62 1.55
N LEU A 105 -6.87 -32.44 1.12
CA LEU A 105 -5.90 -31.62 1.85
C LEU A 105 -6.45 -31.18 3.21
N GLN A 106 -7.70 -30.69 3.25
CA GLN A 106 -8.35 -30.27 4.50
C GLN A 106 -8.46 -31.39 5.53
N ILE A 107 -8.72 -32.63 5.10
CA ILE A 107 -8.81 -33.80 6.00
C ILE A 107 -7.49 -34.03 6.76
N LEU A 108 -6.35 -33.86 6.11
CA LEU A 108 -5.03 -33.98 6.75
C LEU A 108 -4.69 -32.74 7.59
N GLN A 109 -4.91 -31.53 7.07
CA GLN A 109 -4.67 -30.28 7.80
C GLN A 109 -5.45 -30.20 9.13
N LYS A 110 -6.73 -30.61 9.11
CA LYS A 110 -7.61 -30.65 10.29
C LYS A 110 -7.39 -31.89 11.17
N ASN A 111 -6.45 -32.79 10.81
CA ASN A 111 -6.12 -34.03 11.52
C ASN A 111 -7.34 -34.95 11.77
N LEU A 112 -8.30 -34.99 10.84
CA LEU A 112 -9.58 -35.68 11.03
C LEU A 112 -9.46 -37.21 10.97
N VAL A 113 -8.44 -37.72 10.27
CA VAL A 113 -8.23 -39.15 10.00
C VAL A 113 -6.80 -39.51 10.39
N PRO A 114 -6.55 -40.62 11.10
CA PRO A 114 -5.20 -41.05 11.45
C PRO A 114 -4.30 -41.18 10.22
N ILE A 115 -3.04 -40.77 10.35
CA ILE A 115 -2.07 -40.69 9.24
C ILE A 115 -1.97 -42.03 8.47
N GLN A 116 -1.98 -43.17 9.18
CA GLN A 116 -1.95 -44.50 8.54
C GLN A 116 -3.16 -44.74 7.62
N ASN A 117 -4.37 -44.41 8.09
CA ASN A 117 -5.59 -44.53 7.30
C ASN A 117 -5.53 -43.57 6.09
N TYR A 118 -5.10 -42.32 6.32
CA TYR A 118 -4.94 -41.31 5.27
C TYR A 118 -3.97 -41.76 4.17
N THR A 119 -2.84 -42.36 4.55
CA THR A 119 -1.85 -42.94 3.64
C THR A 119 -2.41 -44.08 2.79
N GLN A 120 -3.38 -44.84 3.29
CA GLN A 120 -4.00 -45.97 2.59
C GLN A 120 -5.19 -45.56 1.71
N THR A 121 -5.96 -44.53 2.07
CA THR A 121 -7.17 -44.11 1.34
C THR A 121 -6.95 -42.89 0.45
N PHE A 122 -6.58 -41.75 1.04
CA PHE A 122 -6.53 -40.46 0.38
C PHE A 122 -5.21 -40.28 -0.40
N LEU A 123 -4.05 -40.59 0.21
CA LEU A 123 -2.75 -40.42 -0.45
C LEU A 123 -2.62 -41.28 -1.72
N GLN A 124 -3.04 -42.55 -1.68
CA GLN A 124 -3.03 -43.42 -2.88
C GLN A 124 -3.92 -42.85 -4.00
N THR A 125 -5.00 -42.15 -3.65
CA THR A 125 -5.88 -41.50 -4.64
C THR A 125 -5.21 -40.25 -5.23
N ILE A 126 -4.58 -39.41 -4.39
CA ILE A 126 -3.77 -38.26 -4.83
C ILE A 126 -2.65 -38.71 -5.78
N LEU A 127 -1.86 -39.71 -5.39
CA LEU A 127 -0.72 -40.21 -6.16
C LEU A 127 -1.11 -40.72 -7.54
N ASN A 128 -2.28 -41.38 -7.67
CA ASN A 128 -2.82 -41.81 -8.96
C ASN A 128 -3.34 -40.64 -9.80
N SER A 129 -4.01 -39.66 -9.18
CA SER A 129 -4.62 -38.54 -9.90
C SER A 129 -3.62 -37.47 -10.37
N VAL A 130 -2.37 -37.50 -9.90
CA VAL A 130 -1.25 -36.72 -10.49
C VAL A 130 -0.93 -37.16 -11.93
N ASP A 131 -1.32 -38.37 -12.35
CA ASP A 131 -1.22 -38.86 -13.73
C ASP A 131 -2.54 -38.72 -14.52
N ALA A 132 -3.43 -37.82 -14.11
CA ALA A 132 -4.64 -37.53 -14.88
C ALA A 132 -4.31 -37.01 -16.29
N ARG A 133 -5.15 -37.40 -17.28
CA ARG A 133 -4.99 -36.95 -18.68
C ARG A 133 -5.36 -35.48 -18.89
N ASP A 134 -6.17 -34.93 -18.00
CA ASP A 134 -6.52 -33.52 -17.94
C ASP A 134 -5.41 -32.79 -17.16
N PRO A 135 -4.75 -31.78 -17.74
CA PRO A 135 -3.61 -31.12 -17.13
C PRO A 135 -3.99 -30.22 -15.94
N ASP A 136 -5.21 -29.69 -15.90
CA ASP A 136 -5.70 -28.85 -14.81
C ASP A 136 -6.05 -29.72 -13.59
N VAL A 137 -6.67 -30.88 -13.83
CA VAL A 137 -6.88 -31.94 -12.81
C VAL A 137 -5.53 -32.42 -12.25
N ALA A 138 -4.60 -32.83 -13.12
CA ALA A 138 -3.29 -33.33 -12.70
C ALA A 138 -2.51 -32.26 -11.92
N SER A 139 -2.57 -31.00 -12.35
CA SER A 139 -1.92 -29.86 -11.67
C SER A 139 -2.50 -29.65 -10.27
N ALA A 140 -3.82 -29.65 -10.11
CA ALA A 140 -4.45 -29.47 -8.80
C ALA A 140 -4.16 -30.62 -7.83
N TRP A 141 -4.10 -31.87 -8.31
CA TRP A 141 -3.66 -33.00 -7.50
C TRP A 141 -2.17 -32.98 -7.18
N LEU A 142 -1.33 -32.42 -8.06
CA LEU A 142 0.09 -32.22 -7.82
C LEU A 142 0.34 -31.16 -6.74
N GLU A 143 -0.26 -29.98 -6.82
CA GLU A 143 -0.13 -28.97 -5.75
C GLU A 143 -0.67 -29.50 -4.42
N THR A 144 -1.78 -30.26 -4.45
CA THR A 144 -2.31 -30.98 -3.28
C THR A 144 -1.29 -31.97 -2.70
N LEU A 145 -0.56 -32.71 -3.53
CA LEU A 145 0.51 -33.60 -3.09
C LEU A 145 1.68 -32.83 -2.46
N LEU A 146 2.05 -31.67 -3.02
CA LEU A 146 3.11 -30.81 -2.49
C LEU A 146 2.77 -30.24 -1.11
N ASP A 147 1.49 -29.91 -0.85
CA ASP A 147 1.03 -29.49 0.48
C ASP A 147 0.89 -30.67 1.45
N VAL A 148 0.42 -31.84 0.99
CA VAL A 148 0.34 -33.07 1.79
C VAL A 148 1.75 -33.54 2.23
N ILE A 149 2.77 -33.39 1.39
CA ILE A 149 4.18 -33.66 1.73
C ILE A 149 4.66 -32.83 2.93
N ASP A 150 4.10 -31.66 3.21
CA ASP A 150 4.51 -30.88 4.40
C ASP A 150 4.03 -31.49 5.72
N LEU A 151 2.93 -32.25 5.68
CA LEU A 151 2.20 -32.77 6.84
C LEU A 151 2.51 -34.25 7.14
N LEU A 152 3.13 -34.97 6.20
CA LEU A 152 3.42 -36.40 6.34
C LEU A 152 4.75 -36.70 7.08
N PRO A 153 4.81 -37.78 7.88
CA PRO A 153 6.06 -38.30 8.44
C PRO A 153 7.08 -38.70 7.36
N LYS A 154 8.38 -38.47 7.64
CA LYS A 154 9.50 -38.75 6.71
C LYS A 154 9.47 -40.17 6.14
N ASP A 155 9.17 -41.17 6.97
CA ASP A 155 9.16 -42.58 6.58
C ASP A 155 8.09 -42.88 5.52
N ILE A 156 6.94 -42.21 5.59
CA ILE A 156 5.84 -42.35 4.64
C ILE A 156 6.20 -41.65 3.32
N ILE A 157 6.79 -40.45 3.39
CA ILE A 157 7.31 -39.75 2.20
C ILE A 157 8.37 -40.62 1.51
N LYS A 158 9.27 -41.25 2.25
CA LYS A 158 10.31 -42.13 1.69
C LYS A 158 9.75 -43.42 1.09
N LYS A 159 8.78 -44.06 1.76
CA LYS A 159 8.21 -45.34 1.31
C LYS A 159 7.27 -45.18 0.12
N GLU A 160 6.31 -44.25 0.22
CA GLU A 160 5.20 -44.12 -0.74
C GLU A 160 5.51 -43.12 -1.86
N ILE A 161 6.22 -42.01 -1.59
CA ILE A 161 6.32 -40.87 -2.52
C ILE A 161 7.65 -40.85 -3.29
N LEU A 162 8.79 -41.04 -2.61
CA LEU A 162 10.12 -40.91 -3.20
C LEU A 162 10.33 -41.84 -4.42
N ASN A 163 9.92 -43.11 -4.31
CA ASN A 163 10.06 -44.08 -5.41
C ASN A 163 9.22 -43.69 -6.64
N ILE A 164 8.02 -43.13 -6.43
CA ILE A 164 7.15 -42.64 -7.50
C ILE A 164 7.77 -41.39 -8.15
N ALA A 165 8.32 -40.47 -7.36
CA ALA A 165 9.03 -39.29 -7.89
C ALA A 165 10.21 -39.71 -8.78
N ILE A 166 11.07 -40.61 -8.29
CA ILE A 166 12.22 -41.14 -9.06
C ILE A 166 11.75 -41.81 -10.36
N ALA A 167 10.67 -42.60 -10.33
CA ALA A 167 10.11 -43.22 -11.53
C ALA A 167 9.58 -42.19 -12.55
N LYS A 168 8.94 -41.10 -12.07
CA LYS A 168 8.44 -40.00 -12.91
C LYS A 168 9.54 -39.20 -13.61
N GLY A 169 10.74 -39.14 -13.05
CA GLY A 169 11.90 -38.43 -13.59
C GLY A 169 12.67 -39.14 -14.71
N GLN A 170 12.30 -40.37 -15.07
CA GLN A 170 13.00 -41.12 -16.13
C GLN A 170 12.78 -40.48 -17.51
N LEU A 171 13.81 -40.46 -18.36
CA LEU A 171 13.75 -39.92 -19.74
C LEU A 171 12.71 -40.62 -20.64
N SER A 172 12.25 -41.81 -20.26
CA SER A 172 11.15 -42.55 -20.91
C SER A 172 9.76 -41.99 -20.61
N GLN A 173 9.62 -41.11 -19.62
CA GLN A 173 8.36 -40.51 -19.20
C GLN A 173 8.05 -39.22 -19.96
N THR A 174 6.78 -38.81 -19.94
CA THR A 174 6.34 -37.55 -20.56
C THR A 174 6.98 -36.33 -19.90
N VAL A 175 7.10 -35.23 -20.64
CA VAL A 175 7.59 -33.93 -20.13
C VAL A 175 6.84 -33.52 -18.86
N TYR A 176 5.51 -33.64 -18.86
CA TYR A 176 4.67 -33.38 -17.69
C TYR A 176 5.02 -34.24 -16.46
N SER A 177 5.32 -35.53 -16.66
CA SER A 177 5.77 -36.42 -15.58
C SER A 177 7.13 -35.96 -15.02
N ARG A 178 8.07 -35.55 -15.89
CA ARG A 178 9.39 -35.06 -15.47
C ARG A 178 9.29 -33.69 -14.75
N LEU A 179 8.44 -32.77 -15.23
CA LEU A 179 8.08 -31.53 -14.52
C LEU A 179 7.48 -31.80 -13.13
N SER A 180 6.61 -32.81 -13.03
CA SER A 180 6.02 -33.24 -11.74
C SER A 180 7.08 -33.83 -10.81
N CYS A 181 8.03 -34.61 -11.35
CA CYS A 181 9.19 -35.09 -10.62
C CYS A 181 10.01 -33.93 -10.03
N CYS A 182 10.38 -32.92 -10.83
CA CYS A 182 11.15 -31.75 -10.37
C CYS A 182 10.51 -31.10 -9.13
N LYS A 183 9.20 -30.79 -9.20
CA LYS A 183 8.43 -30.22 -8.08
C LYS A 183 8.44 -31.10 -6.84
N ILE A 184 8.19 -32.41 -6.99
CA ILE A 184 8.14 -33.35 -5.85
C ILE A 184 9.53 -33.51 -5.23
N LEU A 185 10.59 -33.68 -6.03
CA LEU A 185 11.97 -33.80 -5.55
C LEU A 185 12.42 -32.56 -4.76
N GLY A 186 12.11 -31.36 -5.28
CA GLY A 186 12.37 -30.09 -4.58
C GLY A 186 11.69 -30.05 -3.20
N LYS A 187 10.39 -30.38 -3.13
CA LYS A 187 9.63 -30.39 -1.87
C LYS A 187 10.19 -31.42 -0.88
N ILE A 188 10.39 -32.68 -1.28
CA ILE A 188 10.84 -33.74 -0.35
C ILE A 188 12.30 -33.57 0.09
N ALA A 189 13.15 -32.90 -0.70
CA ALA A 189 14.52 -32.58 -0.28
C ALA A 189 14.58 -31.70 0.97
N THR A 190 13.53 -30.91 1.26
CA THR A 190 13.43 -30.14 2.52
C THR A 190 13.16 -31.00 3.76
N LYS A 191 12.81 -32.29 3.58
CA LYS A 191 12.39 -33.20 4.67
C LYS A 191 13.48 -34.17 5.09
N PHE A 192 14.38 -34.56 4.19
CA PHE A 192 15.36 -35.63 4.43
C PHE A 192 16.72 -35.13 4.91
N GLU A 193 17.52 -36.04 5.46
CA GLU A 193 18.89 -35.81 5.86
C GLU A 193 19.82 -35.74 4.62
N PRO A 194 20.91 -34.94 4.65
CA PRO A 194 21.80 -34.75 3.49
C PRO A 194 22.31 -36.04 2.84
N PHE A 195 22.51 -37.11 3.62
CA PHE A 195 22.93 -38.42 3.11
C PHE A 195 21.89 -39.06 2.18
N VAL A 196 20.60 -39.00 2.55
CA VAL A 196 19.51 -39.55 1.72
C VAL A 196 19.37 -38.72 0.45
N ILE A 197 19.42 -37.39 0.56
CA ILE A 197 19.33 -36.49 -0.61
C ILE A 197 20.50 -36.76 -1.56
N LYS A 198 21.74 -36.79 -1.06
CA LYS A 198 22.95 -37.04 -1.86
C LYS A 198 22.97 -38.42 -2.53
N LYS A 199 22.36 -39.44 -1.92
CA LYS A 199 22.37 -40.83 -2.43
C LYS A 199 21.20 -41.15 -3.36
N GLU A 200 20.00 -40.68 -3.04
CA GLU A 200 18.75 -41.17 -3.64
C GLU A 200 18.01 -40.11 -4.47
N ILE A 201 18.25 -38.82 -4.24
CA ILE A 201 17.58 -37.70 -4.96
C ILE A 201 18.54 -37.04 -5.95
N LEU A 202 19.76 -36.70 -5.51
CA LEU A 202 20.74 -35.94 -6.30
C LEU A 202 21.04 -36.52 -7.69
N PRO A 203 21.19 -37.84 -7.91
CA PRO A 203 21.42 -38.38 -9.25
C PRO A 203 20.27 -38.10 -10.23
N VAL A 204 19.03 -38.05 -9.75
CA VAL A 204 17.86 -37.72 -10.57
C VAL A 204 17.78 -36.22 -10.80
N VAL A 205 18.11 -35.41 -9.80
CA VAL A 205 18.23 -33.94 -9.93
C VAL A 205 19.22 -33.55 -11.03
N GLN A 206 20.43 -34.11 -11.02
CA GLN A 206 21.44 -33.84 -12.06
C GLN A 206 20.95 -34.30 -13.44
N SER A 207 20.31 -35.47 -13.54
CA SER A 207 19.71 -35.95 -14.79
C SER A 207 18.57 -35.05 -15.32
N LEU A 208 17.91 -34.27 -14.47
CA LEU A 208 16.84 -33.33 -14.84
C LEU A 208 17.36 -31.90 -15.09
N CYS A 209 18.53 -31.55 -14.56
CA CYS A 209 19.29 -30.35 -14.98
C CYS A 209 19.80 -30.50 -16.42
N GLN A 210 20.15 -31.72 -16.82
CA GLN A 210 20.69 -32.07 -18.14
C GLN A 210 19.61 -32.69 -19.07
N ASP A 211 18.34 -32.35 -18.85
CA ASP A 211 17.21 -32.87 -19.64
C ASP A 211 17.21 -32.28 -21.06
N VAL A 212 16.67 -33.04 -22.03
CA VAL A 212 16.52 -32.58 -23.43
C VAL A 212 15.41 -31.53 -23.60
N ASP A 213 14.56 -31.36 -22.59
CA ASP A 213 13.45 -30.41 -22.58
C ASP A 213 13.76 -29.21 -21.67
N TYR A 214 13.75 -28.00 -22.25
CA TYR A 214 14.11 -26.78 -21.55
C TYR A 214 13.11 -26.39 -20.44
N GLU A 215 11.84 -26.80 -20.53
CA GLU A 215 10.87 -26.58 -19.44
C GLU A 215 11.26 -27.44 -18.23
N VAL A 216 11.71 -28.68 -18.46
CA VAL A 216 12.20 -29.59 -17.40
C VAL A 216 13.46 -29.02 -16.75
N ARG A 217 14.47 -28.62 -17.55
CA ARG A 217 15.71 -27.99 -17.04
C ARG A 217 15.39 -26.75 -16.20
N GLY A 218 14.58 -25.83 -16.74
CA GLY A 218 14.18 -24.59 -16.06
C GLY A 218 13.26 -24.81 -14.85
N CYS A 219 12.52 -25.94 -14.81
CA CYS A 219 11.76 -26.35 -13.63
C CYS A 219 12.68 -26.91 -12.54
N MET A 220 13.56 -27.86 -12.88
CA MET A 220 14.52 -28.45 -11.94
C MET A 220 15.43 -27.36 -11.35
N CYS A 221 15.90 -26.44 -12.19
CA CYS A 221 16.72 -25.30 -11.78
C CYS A 221 16.11 -24.53 -10.59
N ARG A 222 14.83 -24.12 -10.68
CA ARG A 222 14.11 -23.42 -9.58
C ARG A 222 13.99 -24.25 -8.30
N GLN A 223 14.05 -25.57 -8.38
CA GLN A 223 13.97 -26.48 -7.25
C GLN A 223 15.35 -26.76 -6.60
N LEU A 224 16.46 -26.42 -7.27
CA LEU A 224 17.81 -26.56 -6.73
C LEU A 224 18.00 -25.76 -5.43
N ASP A 225 17.27 -24.67 -5.23
CA ASP A 225 17.27 -23.91 -3.98
C ASP A 225 16.82 -24.76 -2.77
N CYS A 226 15.77 -25.56 -2.94
CA CYS A 226 15.30 -26.47 -1.90
C CYS A 226 16.26 -27.67 -1.69
N VAL A 227 16.84 -28.18 -2.78
CA VAL A 227 17.83 -29.27 -2.74
C VAL A 227 19.13 -28.83 -2.05
N ALA A 228 19.61 -27.62 -2.36
CA ALA A 228 20.81 -27.03 -1.76
C ALA A 228 20.66 -26.81 -0.26
N ARG A 229 19.53 -26.24 0.20
CA ARG A 229 19.25 -26.08 1.64
C ARG A 229 19.12 -27.42 2.37
N GLY A 230 18.57 -28.46 1.72
CA GLY A 230 18.52 -29.82 2.28
C GLY A 230 19.90 -30.50 2.35
N LEU A 231 20.80 -30.22 1.41
CA LEU A 231 22.16 -30.75 1.34
C LEU A 231 23.16 -30.03 2.27
N GLY A 232 22.98 -28.72 2.48
CA GLY A 232 23.97 -27.86 3.14
C GLY A 232 25.11 -27.42 2.19
N LEU A 233 26.01 -26.59 2.72
CA LEU A 233 27.03 -25.86 1.95
C LEU A 233 27.98 -26.77 1.13
N GLU A 234 28.71 -27.68 1.78
CA GLU A 234 29.77 -28.44 1.11
C GLU A 234 29.27 -29.34 -0.05
N PRO A 235 28.16 -30.10 0.09
CA PRO A 235 27.64 -30.84 -1.06
C PRO A 235 27.09 -29.89 -2.14
N THR A 236 26.48 -28.76 -1.76
CA THR A 236 26.01 -27.73 -2.70
C THR A 236 27.16 -27.19 -3.56
N LYS A 237 28.29 -26.82 -2.95
CA LYS A 237 29.52 -26.44 -3.69
C LYS A 237 29.93 -27.50 -4.71
N SER A 238 29.99 -28.76 -4.26
CA SER A 238 30.54 -29.86 -5.06
C SER A 238 29.64 -30.38 -6.19
N ALA A 239 28.32 -30.18 -6.10
CA ALA A 239 27.36 -30.89 -6.97
C ALA A 239 26.12 -30.08 -7.42
N ILE A 240 25.85 -28.90 -6.84
CA ILE A 240 24.73 -28.05 -7.25
C ILE A 240 25.23 -26.79 -7.98
N LEU A 241 26.33 -26.19 -7.53
CA LEU A 241 26.91 -25.02 -8.20
C LEU A 241 27.39 -25.29 -9.64
N PRO A 242 27.98 -26.45 -9.99
CA PRO A 242 28.35 -26.74 -11.39
C PRO A 242 27.13 -26.73 -12.32
N GLU A 243 26.08 -27.48 -11.97
CA GLU A 243 24.81 -27.52 -12.71
C GLU A 243 24.20 -26.10 -12.83
N LEU A 244 24.23 -25.31 -11.75
CA LEU A 244 23.68 -23.95 -11.74
C LEU A 244 24.50 -22.96 -12.58
N VAL A 245 25.82 -23.15 -12.70
CA VAL A 245 26.68 -22.41 -13.62
C VAL A 245 26.37 -22.78 -15.07
N GLU A 246 26.09 -24.04 -15.38
CA GLU A 246 25.66 -24.46 -16.72
C GLU A 246 24.27 -23.90 -17.07
N LEU A 247 23.28 -24.09 -16.19
CA LEU A 247 21.90 -23.60 -16.35
C LEU A 247 21.76 -22.07 -16.43
N THR A 248 22.75 -21.30 -15.94
CA THR A 248 22.81 -19.83 -16.12
C THR A 248 23.47 -19.42 -17.45
N ASN A 249 24.12 -20.35 -18.14
CA ASN A 249 24.73 -20.17 -19.47
C ASN A 249 23.97 -20.92 -20.58
N ASP A 250 22.85 -21.56 -20.23
CA ASP A 250 21.92 -22.29 -21.10
C ASP A 250 21.52 -21.52 -22.35
N GLU A 251 21.28 -22.21 -23.46
CA GLU A 251 20.82 -21.60 -24.71
C GLU A 251 19.42 -20.97 -24.60
N GLU A 252 18.55 -21.49 -23.72
CA GLU A 252 17.18 -20.99 -23.55
C GLU A 252 17.04 -19.92 -22.47
N GLY A 253 16.45 -18.78 -22.85
CA GLY A 253 16.28 -17.61 -21.97
C GLY A 253 15.42 -17.90 -20.73
N PHE A 254 14.50 -18.86 -20.82
CA PHE A 254 13.71 -19.35 -19.69
C PHE A 254 14.56 -20.07 -18.64
N VAL A 255 15.55 -20.86 -19.07
CA VAL A 255 16.43 -21.61 -18.16
C VAL A 255 17.47 -20.68 -17.55
N ARG A 256 18.09 -19.79 -18.36
CA ARG A 256 18.96 -18.70 -17.85
C ARG A 256 18.26 -17.86 -16.77
N THR A 257 17.00 -17.51 -17.02
CA THR A 257 16.12 -16.81 -16.06
C THR A 257 15.95 -17.60 -14.77
N ALA A 258 15.59 -18.88 -14.85
CA ALA A 258 15.47 -19.77 -13.69
C ALA A 258 16.79 -19.88 -12.91
N GLY A 259 17.92 -19.94 -13.62
CA GLY A 259 19.27 -19.95 -13.06
C GLY A 259 19.54 -18.70 -12.22
N LEU A 260 19.32 -17.51 -12.76
CA LEU A 260 19.54 -16.27 -12.02
C LEU A 260 18.64 -16.16 -10.77
N GLU A 261 17.34 -16.49 -10.90
CA GLU A 261 16.42 -16.45 -9.75
C GLU A 261 16.80 -17.46 -8.65
N THR A 262 17.42 -18.58 -9.04
CA THR A 262 17.95 -19.61 -8.12
C THR A 262 19.24 -19.16 -7.45
N VAL A 263 20.21 -18.61 -8.20
CA VAL A 263 21.45 -18.01 -7.65
C VAL A 263 21.12 -16.99 -6.56
N VAL A 264 20.16 -16.08 -6.83
CA VAL A 264 19.73 -15.04 -5.87
C VAL A 264 19.11 -15.65 -4.60
N SER A 265 18.51 -16.83 -4.70
CA SER A 265 17.78 -17.49 -3.60
C SER A 265 18.68 -18.37 -2.72
N ILE A 266 19.79 -18.89 -3.26
CA ILE A 266 20.83 -19.60 -2.50
C ILE A 266 21.91 -18.69 -1.90
N LEU A 267 21.98 -17.39 -2.22
CA LEU A 267 23.07 -16.50 -1.76
C LEU A 267 23.38 -16.62 -0.25
N SER A 268 22.36 -16.69 0.60
CA SER A 268 22.51 -16.77 2.06
C SER A 268 22.94 -18.14 2.61
N LEU A 269 23.10 -19.14 1.75
CA LEU A 269 23.68 -20.45 2.07
C LEU A 269 25.19 -20.48 1.81
N LEU A 270 25.71 -19.61 0.93
CA LEU A 270 27.07 -19.65 0.41
C LEU A 270 28.05 -18.86 1.30
N ASP A 271 29.33 -19.25 1.24
CA ASP A 271 30.42 -18.60 1.95
C ASP A 271 31.20 -17.62 1.07
N GLU A 272 32.05 -16.82 1.71
CA GLU A 272 32.82 -15.74 1.08
C GLU A 272 33.68 -16.21 -0.10
N ASP A 273 34.38 -17.35 0.04
CA ASP A 273 35.19 -17.92 -1.03
C ASP A 273 34.35 -18.29 -2.27
N THR A 274 33.15 -18.84 -2.07
CA THR A 274 32.23 -19.16 -3.17
C THR A 274 31.66 -17.90 -3.81
N CYS A 275 31.27 -16.91 -2.98
CA CYS A 275 30.78 -15.63 -3.45
C CYS A 275 31.82 -14.90 -4.31
N ASN A 276 33.07 -14.83 -3.85
CA ASN A 276 34.18 -14.17 -4.53
C ASN A 276 34.61 -14.88 -5.81
N ASN A 277 34.83 -16.19 -5.77
CA ASN A 277 35.47 -16.92 -6.86
C ASN A 277 34.47 -17.49 -7.89
N THR A 278 33.18 -17.56 -7.56
CA THR A 278 32.16 -18.15 -8.46
C THR A 278 30.98 -17.22 -8.71
N ILE A 279 30.29 -16.74 -7.65
CA ILE A 279 29.01 -16.04 -7.83
C ILE A 279 29.17 -14.63 -8.40
N ILE A 280 30.10 -13.82 -7.87
CA ILE A 280 30.33 -12.46 -8.37
C ILE A 280 30.76 -12.48 -9.85
N PRO A 281 31.74 -13.30 -10.29
CA PRO A 281 32.06 -13.47 -11.72
C PRO A 281 30.87 -13.91 -12.57
N LEU A 282 30.07 -14.89 -12.11
CA LEU A 282 28.91 -15.39 -12.83
C LEU A 282 27.84 -14.32 -13.02
N VAL A 283 27.47 -13.61 -11.95
CA VAL A 283 26.46 -12.54 -11.97
C VAL A 283 26.94 -11.39 -12.86
N CYS A 284 28.19 -10.95 -12.74
CA CYS A 284 28.75 -9.91 -13.59
C CYS A 284 28.73 -10.32 -15.07
N LYS A 285 29.07 -11.56 -15.41
CA LYS A 285 29.00 -12.08 -16.78
C LYS A 285 27.56 -12.11 -17.31
N PHE A 286 26.62 -12.67 -16.55
CA PHE A 286 25.21 -12.78 -16.91
C PHE A 286 24.60 -11.39 -17.20
N CYS A 287 24.80 -10.44 -16.27
CA CYS A 287 24.37 -9.06 -16.42
C CYS A 287 24.94 -8.39 -17.68
N GLN A 288 26.22 -8.64 -18.01
CA GLN A 288 26.83 -8.11 -19.24
C GLN A 288 26.21 -8.72 -20.50
N GLN A 289 25.99 -10.04 -20.53
CA GLN A 289 25.37 -10.72 -21.67
C GLN A 289 23.94 -10.24 -21.90
N ALA A 290 23.11 -10.19 -20.85
CA ALA A 290 21.73 -9.68 -20.94
C ALA A 290 21.67 -8.24 -21.48
N MET A 291 22.62 -7.38 -21.08
CA MET A 291 22.72 -5.97 -21.52
C MET A 291 23.32 -5.82 -22.93
N GLN A 292 24.13 -6.77 -23.39
CA GLN A 292 24.69 -6.77 -24.76
C GLN A 292 23.71 -7.32 -25.79
N ASN A 293 22.90 -8.31 -25.39
CA ASN A 293 21.90 -8.95 -26.24
C ASN A 293 20.56 -8.19 -26.24
N GLU A 294 20.30 -7.34 -25.24
CA GLU A 294 18.98 -6.77 -24.91
C GLU A 294 17.86 -7.85 -24.86
N ASP A 295 18.19 -9.06 -24.37
CA ASP A 295 17.31 -10.24 -24.43
C ASP A 295 16.28 -10.33 -23.27
N SER A 296 15.40 -11.34 -23.36
CA SER A 296 14.31 -11.57 -22.39
C SER A 296 14.75 -11.87 -20.95
N THR A 297 16.06 -12.04 -20.69
CA THR A 297 16.60 -12.13 -19.33
C THR A 297 16.85 -10.75 -18.71
N LEU A 298 17.02 -9.69 -19.50
CA LEU A 298 17.34 -8.33 -19.01
C LEU A 298 16.26 -7.75 -18.06
N PRO A 299 14.93 -7.93 -18.28
CA PRO A 299 13.92 -7.54 -17.30
C PRO A 299 14.02 -8.30 -15.98
N VAL A 300 14.50 -9.55 -16.01
CA VAL A 300 14.73 -10.39 -14.82
C VAL A 300 15.98 -9.93 -14.06
N VAL A 301 17.05 -9.58 -14.77
CA VAL A 301 18.22 -8.92 -14.15
C VAL A 301 17.78 -7.64 -13.44
N ALA A 302 17.03 -6.78 -14.13
CA ALA A 302 16.52 -5.54 -13.54
C ALA A 302 15.62 -5.77 -12.31
N LYS A 303 14.84 -6.86 -12.29
CA LYS A 303 14.00 -7.31 -11.16
C LYS A 303 14.82 -7.83 -9.98
N GLN A 304 15.89 -8.58 -10.20
CA GLN A 304 16.68 -9.20 -9.13
C GLN A 304 17.87 -8.34 -8.66
N LEU A 305 18.27 -7.29 -9.40
CA LEU A 305 19.49 -6.52 -9.13
C LEU A 305 19.58 -5.94 -7.71
N GLY A 306 18.46 -5.46 -7.14
CA GLY A 306 18.44 -4.96 -5.75
C GLY A 306 18.80 -6.04 -4.72
N ARG A 307 18.37 -7.30 -4.95
CA ARG A 307 18.72 -8.45 -4.10
C ARG A 307 20.16 -8.90 -4.33
N LEU A 308 20.64 -8.89 -5.57
CA LEU A 308 22.03 -9.21 -5.92
C LEU A 308 23.01 -8.22 -5.27
N ALA A 309 22.79 -6.93 -5.47
CA ALA A 309 23.65 -5.87 -4.96
C ALA A 309 23.73 -5.91 -3.42
N HIS A 310 22.58 -5.99 -2.73
CA HIS A 310 22.57 -6.07 -1.27
C HIS A 310 23.12 -7.41 -0.73
N GLY A 311 22.75 -8.54 -1.33
CA GLY A 311 23.19 -9.88 -0.89
C GLY A 311 24.70 -10.12 -1.07
N LEU A 312 25.33 -9.48 -2.05
CA LEU A 312 26.77 -9.56 -2.30
C LEU A 312 27.56 -8.39 -1.67
N GLN A 313 26.89 -7.40 -1.05
CA GLN A 313 27.47 -6.11 -0.63
C GLN A 313 28.72 -6.21 0.25
N VAL A 314 28.79 -7.26 1.09
CA VAL A 314 29.91 -7.52 2.02
C VAL A 314 31.17 -8.02 1.29
N HIS A 315 30.99 -8.75 0.19
CA HIS A 315 32.05 -9.43 -0.55
C HIS A 315 32.57 -8.62 -1.75
N LEU A 316 31.81 -7.64 -2.23
CA LEU A 316 32.18 -6.82 -3.39
C LEU A 316 33.32 -5.84 -3.08
N THR A 317 34.35 -5.79 -3.92
CA THR A 317 35.35 -4.71 -3.90
C THR A 317 34.72 -3.37 -4.30
N ASP A 318 35.32 -2.23 -3.96
CA ASP A 318 34.72 -0.93 -4.29
C ASP A 318 34.65 -0.66 -5.81
N GLU A 319 35.58 -1.23 -6.60
CA GLU A 319 35.49 -1.26 -8.06
C GLU A 319 34.26 -2.05 -8.55
N GLN A 320 33.98 -3.21 -7.94
CA GLN A 320 32.79 -4.00 -8.26
C GLN A 320 31.51 -3.30 -7.81
N LYS A 321 31.51 -2.63 -6.64
CA LYS A 321 30.38 -1.80 -6.20
C LYS A 321 30.09 -0.68 -7.21
N GLN A 322 31.11 0.02 -7.69
CA GLN A 322 30.97 1.04 -8.74
C GLN A 322 30.44 0.42 -10.04
N TRP A 323 30.94 -0.75 -10.44
CA TRP A 323 30.43 -1.47 -11.61
C TRP A 323 28.93 -1.81 -11.48
N PHE A 324 28.45 -2.24 -10.31
CA PHE A 324 27.01 -2.47 -10.06
C PHE A 324 26.19 -1.16 -10.17
N VAL A 325 26.72 -0.03 -9.70
CA VAL A 325 26.10 1.29 -9.83
C VAL A 325 26.03 1.74 -11.29
N ASP A 326 27.11 1.59 -12.05
CA ASP A 326 27.15 1.94 -13.47
C ASP A 326 26.32 1.00 -14.35
N TYR A 327 26.17 -0.26 -13.95
CA TYR A 327 25.24 -1.20 -14.57
C TYR A 327 23.77 -0.79 -14.33
N TYR A 328 23.41 -0.46 -13.08
CA TYR A 328 22.10 0.08 -12.73
C TYR A 328 21.78 1.39 -13.48
N ARG A 329 22.77 2.29 -13.58
CA ARG A 329 22.70 3.55 -14.35
C ARG A 329 22.40 3.33 -15.84
N LYS A 330 22.82 2.20 -16.42
CA LYS A 330 22.46 1.77 -17.79
C LYS A 330 21.05 1.20 -17.85
N LEU A 331 20.68 0.28 -16.96
CA LEU A 331 19.33 -0.30 -16.89
C LEU A 331 18.22 0.77 -16.86
N CYS A 332 18.40 1.82 -16.06
CA CYS A 332 17.49 2.96 -15.95
C CYS A 332 17.31 3.78 -17.24
N LYS A 333 18.01 3.44 -18.33
CA LYS A 333 17.99 4.13 -19.63
C LYS A 333 17.81 3.20 -20.84
N VAL A 334 17.59 1.90 -20.61
CA VAL A 334 17.32 0.92 -21.68
C VAL A 334 16.07 1.33 -22.49
N GLY A 335 16.17 1.31 -23.81
CA GLY A 335 15.13 1.81 -24.73
C GLY A 335 15.01 3.34 -24.85
N LEU A 336 15.80 4.15 -24.12
CA LEU A 336 15.73 5.64 -24.19
C LEU A 336 16.80 6.27 -25.11
N SER A 337 17.50 5.49 -25.93
CA SER A 337 18.57 6.01 -26.80
C SER A 337 18.01 6.74 -28.03
N PRO A 338 18.40 8.00 -28.29
CA PRO A 338 17.88 8.80 -29.41
C PRO A 338 18.35 8.32 -30.79
N GLU A 339 19.26 7.34 -30.88
CA GLU A 339 19.83 6.89 -32.15
C GLU A 339 19.03 5.76 -32.85
N ARG A 340 18.23 4.97 -32.11
CA ARG A 340 17.30 3.97 -32.72
C ARG A 340 16.35 4.64 -33.75
N GLY A 341 16.03 5.93 -33.57
CA GLY A 341 15.16 6.72 -34.46
C GLY A 341 15.83 7.37 -35.69
N LYS A 342 17.12 7.14 -35.97
CA LYS A 342 17.82 7.75 -37.13
C LYS A 342 18.30 6.77 -38.19
N ASN A 343 18.58 5.52 -37.85
CA ASN A 343 19.16 4.54 -38.77
C ASN A 343 18.13 3.63 -39.47
N THR A 344 16.82 3.90 -39.30
CA THR A 344 15.70 3.16 -39.91
C THR A 344 15.20 3.73 -41.24
N LYS A 345 16.04 4.53 -41.92
CA LYS A 345 15.90 4.88 -43.34
C LYS A 345 17.28 4.79 -44.01
N GLU A 346 17.30 4.34 -45.27
CA GLU A 346 18.50 4.22 -46.12
C GLU A 346 19.52 3.13 -45.72
N VAL A 347 19.06 1.87 -45.67
CA VAL A 347 19.87 0.73 -46.15
C VAL A 347 19.00 -0.11 -47.08
N GLU A 348 19.35 -0.20 -48.35
CA GLU A 348 18.77 -1.16 -49.29
C GLU A 348 19.48 -2.52 -49.19
N SER A 349 18.69 -3.60 -49.23
CA SER A 349 19.08 -4.97 -49.57
C SER A 349 20.49 -5.46 -49.19
N ASP A 350 20.58 -6.25 -48.11
CA ASP A 350 21.14 -7.60 -48.25
C ASP A 350 20.44 -8.59 -47.30
N GLN A 351 20.35 -9.87 -47.69
CA GLN A 351 19.54 -10.87 -47.00
C GLN A 351 20.38 -11.86 -46.19
N SER A 352 20.42 -11.72 -44.85
CA SER A 352 20.73 -12.87 -43.98
C SER A 352 20.12 -12.77 -42.58
N LYS A 353 19.52 -13.88 -42.14
CA LYS A 353 19.03 -14.17 -40.77
C LYS A 353 18.20 -13.07 -40.09
N VAL A 354 16.94 -12.98 -40.51
CA VAL A 354 15.88 -12.32 -39.74
C VAL A 354 15.53 -13.17 -38.51
N THR A 355 15.58 -12.56 -37.32
CA THR A 355 14.79 -12.98 -36.16
C THR A 355 13.60 -12.04 -36.05
N ASP A 356 12.42 -12.49 -36.49
CA ASP A 356 11.18 -11.70 -36.47
C ASP A 356 10.63 -11.57 -35.03
N MET A 357 11.25 -10.70 -34.24
CA MET A 357 10.63 -10.15 -33.02
C MET A 357 9.73 -8.98 -33.43
N PRO A 358 8.44 -8.96 -33.07
CA PRO A 358 7.59 -7.80 -33.32
C PRO A 358 8.06 -6.64 -32.44
N GLN A 359 8.29 -5.46 -33.05
CA GLN A 359 8.94 -4.31 -32.40
C GLN A 359 8.32 -3.89 -31.05
N ASN A 360 7.01 -4.13 -30.87
CA ASN A 360 6.30 -3.90 -29.60
C ASN A 360 6.88 -4.70 -28.42
N GLU A 361 7.37 -5.93 -28.64
CA GLU A 361 7.88 -6.81 -27.58
C GLU A 361 9.27 -6.39 -27.09
N GLU A 362 10.11 -5.79 -27.94
CA GLU A 362 11.37 -5.17 -27.51
C GLU A 362 11.09 -3.92 -26.65
N ASP A 363 10.18 -3.05 -27.09
CA ASP A 363 9.82 -1.83 -26.36
C ASP A 363 9.15 -2.15 -25.01
N ASP A 364 8.29 -3.18 -24.94
CA ASP A 364 7.71 -3.68 -23.69
C ASP A 364 8.77 -4.29 -22.75
N GLN A 365 9.75 -5.05 -23.28
CA GLN A 365 10.88 -5.55 -22.47
C GLN A 365 11.74 -4.40 -21.93
N CYS A 366 12.05 -3.40 -22.77
CA CYS A 366 12.78 -2.19 -22.36
C CYS A 366 12.01 -1.39 -21.29
N LEU A 367 10.68 -1.30 -21.42
CA LEU A 367 9.81 -0.66 -20.43
C LEU A 367 9.83 -1.41 -19.09
N GLU A 368 9.66 -2.73 -19.11
CA GLU A 368 9.71 -3.57 -17.91
C GLU A 368 11.10 -3.54 -17.24
N CYS A 369 12.19 -3.42 -18.00
CA CYS A 369 13.53 -3.17 -17.46
C CYS A 369 13.57 -1.87 -16.62
N ARG A 370 13.12 -0.73 -17.19
CA ARG A 370 13.15 0.57 -16.48
C ARG A 370 12.17 0.61 -15.30
N LYS A 371 11.01 -0.05 -15.42
CA LYS A 371 10.03 -0.22 -14.35
C LYS A 371 10.57 -1.06 -13.18
N ASN A 372 11.22 -2.20 -13.46
CA ASN A 372 11.87 -3.03 -12.45
C ASN A 372 13.07 -2.32 -11.80
N ALA A 373 13.83 -1.55 -12.59
CA ALA A 373 14.90 -0.69 -12.06
C ALA A 373 14.34 0.38 -11.11
N ALA A 374 13.26 1.07 -11.49
CA ALA A 374 12.58 2.04 -10.61
C ALA A 374 12.07 1.41 -9.31
N PHE A 375 11.50 0.20 -9.36
CA PHE A 375 11.08 -0.55 -8.18
C PHE A 375 12.26 -0.87 -7.24
N ASN A 376 13.41 -1.25 -7.80
CA ASN A 376 14.63 -1.56 -7.05
C ASN A 376 15.42 -0.32 -6.57
N PHE A 377 14.96 0.91 -6.85
CA PHE A 377 15.69 2.12 -6.46
C PHE A 377 15.99 2.22 -4.94
N PRO A 378 15.07 1.91 -4.00
CA PRO A 378 15.38 1.93 -2.57
C PRO A 378 16.44 0.90 -2.16
N ALA A 379 16.48 -0.27 -2.81
CA ALA A 379 17.52 -1.27 -2.55
C ALA A 379 18.90 -0.78 -3.04
N MET A 380 18.95 -0.15 -4.22
CA MET A 380 20.18 0.48 -4.72
C MET A 380 20.62 1.68 -3.85
N PHE A 381 19.68 2.41 -3.25
CA PHE A 381 19.99 3.43 -2.24
C PHE A 381 20.69 2.81 -1.02
N VAL A 382 20.17 1.72 -0.46
CA VAL A 382 20.78 1.03 0.69
C VAL A 382 22.16 0.46 0.34
N PHE A 383 22.35 -0.02 -0.89
CA PHE A 383 23.63 -0.50 -1.41
C PHE A 383 24.72 0.59 -1.47
N VAL A 384 24.38 1.77 -2.00
CA VAL A 384 25.30 2.92 -2.17
C VAL A 384 25.47 3.75 -0.89
N GLY A 385 24.42 3.80 -0.06
CA GLY A 385 24.36 4.58 1.17
C GLY A 385 24.15 6.09 0.96
N PRO A 386 23.66 6.81 2.01
CA PRO A 386 23.25 8.21 1.90
C PRO A 386 24.40 9.19 1.63
N LYS A 387 25.66 8.79 1.85
CA LYS A 387 26.84 9.62 1.57
C LYS A 387 27.05 9.85 0.07
N HIS A 388 26.91 8.80 -0.73
CA HIS A 388 27.22 8.82 -2.17
C HIS A 388 26.00 9.11 -3.05
N PHE A 389 24.79 9.05 -2.48
CA PHE A 389 23.52 9.33 -3.17
C PHE A 389 23.54 10.52 -4.13
N LYS A 390 24.09 11.67 -3.70
CA LYS A 390 24.10 12.92 -4.50
C LYS A 390 24.97 12.82 -5.76
N VAL A 391 26.01 12.00 -5.73
CA VAL A 391 26.92 11.77 -6.85
C VAL A 391 26.34 10.71 -7.77
N ASP A 392 25.97 9.56 -7.20
CA ASP A 392 25.74 8.36 -8.00
C ASP A 392 24.29 8.09 -8.38
N LEU A 393 23.34 8.46 -7.52
CA LEU A 393 21.94 8.02 -7.62
C LEU A 393 20.94 9.17 -7.87
N LEU A 394 21.22 10.39 -7.42
CA LEU A 394 20.31 11.53 -7.58
C LEU A 394 19.99 11.79 -9.07
N GLY A 395 21.01 11.81 -9.94
CA GLY A 395 20.82 11.96 -11.38
C GLY A 395 20.08 10.79 -12.05
N ILE A 396 20.06 9.60 -11.43
CA ILE A 396 19.26 8.45 -11.87
C ILE A 396 17.81 8.65 -11.42
N PHE A 397 17.59 9.04 -10.15
CA PHE A 397 16.28 9.30 -9.58
C PHE A 397 15.51 10.38 -10.35
N SER A 398 16.13 11.53 -10.57
CA SER A 398 15.56 12.64 -11.34
C SER A 398 15.31 12.30 -12.81
N SER A 399 15.98 11.27 -13.34
CA SER A 399 15.74 10.72 -14.69
C SER A 399 14.52 9.81 -14.69
N LEU A 400 14.39 8.90 -13.73
CA LEU A 400 13.24 7.99 -13.60
C LEU A 400 11.95 8.74 -13.23
N CYS A 401 12.04 9.82 -12.44
CA CYS A 401 10.92 10.74 -12.18
C CYS A 401 10.42 11.46 -13.45
N LYS A 402 11.17 11.42 -14.56
CA LYS A 402 10.90 12.11 -15.83
C LYS A 402 10.91 11.13 -17.01
N ASP A 403 10.76 9.83 -16.76
CA ASP A 403 10.66 8.81 -17.81
C ASP A 403 9.49 9.12 -18.75
N PRO A 404 9.63 8.98 -20.08
CA PRO A 404 8.51 9.22 -21.00
C PRO A 404 7.29 8.32 -20.68
N ASN A 405 7.49 7.11 -20.16
CA ASN A 405 6.39 6.20 -19.84
C ASN A 405 5.87 6.40 -18.40
N SER A 406 4.57 6.61 -18.27
CA SER A 406 3.91 6.85 -16.98
C SER A 406 3.96 5.67 -16.01
N GLN A 407 4.10 4.42 -16.47
CA GLN A 407 4.22 3.27 -15.57
C GLN A 407 5.58 3.22 -14.84
N VAL A 408 6.65 3.75 -15.45
CA VAL A 408 7.95 3.93 -14.76
C VAL A 408 7.80 5.04 -13.71
N ARG A 409 7.29 6.21 -14.10
CA ARG A 409 7.08 7.35 -13.17
C ARG A 409 6.15 6.98 -12.01
N LYS A 410 5.10 6.20 -12.26
CA LYS A 410 4.17 5.64 -11.26
C LYS A 410 4.89 4.74 -10.25
N THR A 411 5.84 3.94 -10.72
CA THR A 411 6.63 3.04 -9.86
C THR A 411 7.55 3.85 -8.95
N VAL A 412 8.21 4.89 -9.48
CA VAL A 412 8.99 5.84 -8.68
C VAL A 412 8.12 6.60 -7.67
N ALA A 413 6.98 7.13 -8.10
CA ALA A 413 6.04 7.87 -7.25
C ALA A 413 5.53 7.01 -6.09
N SER A 414 5.17 5.75 -6.37
CA SER A 414 4.79 4.76 -5.35
C SER A 414 5.92 4.50 -4.35
N GLY A 415 7.18 4.42 -4.81
CA GLY A 415 8.35 4.19 -3.95
C GLY A 415 8.98 5.43 -3.31
N PHE A 416 8.50 6.64 -3.64
CA PHE A 416 9.15 7.92 -3.29
C PHE A 416 9.32 8.10 -1.77
N HIS A 417 8.32 7.67 -1.00
CA HIS A 417 8.26 7.79 0.44
C HIS A 417 9.35 6.97 1.18
N GLU A 418 9.78 5.84 0.62
CA GLU A 418 10.91 5.09 1.16
C GLU A 418 12.25 5.78 0.88
N VAL A 419 12.40 6.43 -0.29
CA VAL A 419 13.60 7.23 -0.59
C VAL A 419 13.69 8.46 0.30
N THR A 420 12.56 9.09 0.68
CA THR A 420 12.58 10.18 1.67
C THR A 420 12.93 9.69 3.07
N LYS A 421 12.41 8.54 3.52
CA LYS A 421 12.80 7.92 4.80
C LYS A 421 14.31 7.63 4.85
N LEU A 422 14.88 7.09 3.77
CA LEU A 422 16.31 6.76 3.67
C LEU A 422 17.24 7.99 3.61
N LEU A 423 16.76 9.15 3.13
CA LEU A 423 17.53 10.41 3.09
C LEU A 423 17.56 11.16 4.42
N GLY A 424 16.55 11.00 5.28
CA GLY A 424 16.46 11.66 6.58
C GLY A 424 16.65 13.18 6.51
N SER A 425 17.79 13.68 7.02
CA SER A 425 18.07 15.14 7.04
C SER A 425 18.41 15.75 5.67
N GLN A 426 18.61 14.95 4.62
CA GLN A 426 18.96 15.43 3.27
C GLN A 426 17.77 15.48 2.30
N VAL A 427 16.56 15.14 2.75
CA VAL A 427 15.34 15.00 1.93
C VAL A 427 15.03 16.19 1.01
N HIS A 428 15.36 17.42 1.43
CA HIS A 428 15.12 18.64 0.65
C HIS A 428 15.70 18.62 -0.78
N ILE A 429 16.74 17.81 -1.06
CA ILE A 429 17.28 17.66 -2.43
C ILE A 429 16.28 17.06 -3.43
N LEU A 430 15.25 16.35 -2.96
CA LEU A 430 14.20 15.76 -3.80
C LEU A 430 12.98 16.67 -4.00
N GLN A 431 12.97 17.88 -3.42
CA GLN A 431 11.83 18.80 -3.50
C GLN A 431 11.40 19.09 -4.94
N HIS A 432 12.36 19.31 -5.84
CA HIS A 432 12.10 19.55 -7.25
C HIS A 432 11.36 18.37 -7.91
N ASP A 433 11.78 17.14 -7.63
CA ASP A 433 11.21 15.95 -8.26
C ASP A 433 9.87 15.54 -7.62
N LEU A 434 9.66 15.81 -6.33
CA LEU A 434 8.33 15.77 -5.71
C LEU A 434 7.36 16.74 -6.41
N ILE A 435 7.79 17.97 -6.68
CA ILE A 435 6.96 18.99 -7.36
C ILE A 435 6.65 18.57 -8.81
N ASN A 436 7.55 17.87 -9.49
CA ASN A 436 7.28 17.32 -10.83
C ASN A 436 6.24 16.19 -10.77
N LEU A 437 6.40 15.22 -9.86
CA LEU A 437 5.47 14.09 -9.73
C LEU A 437 4.07 14.51 -9.25
N LEU A 438 3.97 15.57 -8.45
CA LEU A 438 2.69 16.19 -8.06
C LEU A 438 2.01 16.98 -9.19
N LYS A 439 2.71 17.27 -10.28
CA LYS A 439 2.22 17.97 -11.48
C LYS A 439 2.15 17.06 -12.71
N ASP A 440 2.18 15.74 -12.51
CA ASP A 440 2.12 14.77 -13.59
C ASP A 440 0.71 14.71 -14.20
N ASP A 441 0.62 14.69 -15.53
CA ASP A 441 -0.65 14.55 -16.25
C ASP A 441 -1.33 13.18 -16.00
N SER A 442 -0.58 12.19 -15.51
CA SER A 442 -1.07 10.83 -15.29
C SER A 442 -1.58 10.62 -13.86
N VAL A 443 -2.89 10.38 -13.75
CA VAL A 443 -3.58 10.02 -12.49
C VAL A 443 -3.00 8.78 -11.81
N ASP A 444 -2.37 7.89 -12.57
CA ASP A 444 -1.67 6.71 -12.04
C ASP A 444 -0.40 7.12 -11.25
N VAL A 445 0.33 8.13 -11.74
CA VAL A 445 1.51 8.71 -11.06
C VAL A 445 1.06 9.52 -9.84
N LEU A 446 0.03 10.35 -10.02
CA LEU A 446 -0.57 11.10 -8.92
C LEU A 446 -1.08 10.17 -7.80
N ARG A 447 -1.70 9.02 -8.13
CA ARG A 447 -2.07 8.01 -7.14
C ARG A 447 -0.87 7.53 -6.32
N GLY A 448 0.23 7.16 -6.98
CA GLY A 448 1.44 6.66 -6.31
C GLY A 448 2.02 7.65 -5.29
N ILE A 449 2.08 8.94 -5.64
CA ILE A 449 2.62 9.98 -4.75
C ILE A 449 1.60 10.42 -3.68
N LEU A 450 0.31 10.52 -4.01
CA LEU A 450 -0.73 11.04 -3.11
C LEU A 450 -1.12 10.07 -2.01
N THR A 451 -1.15 8.76 -2.26
CA THR A 451 -1.41 7.75 -1.21
C THR A 451 -0.37 7.82 -0.08
N ASN A 452 0.85 8.27 -0.38
CA ASN A 452 1.97 8.34 0.57
C ASN A 452 2.36 9.78 0.96
N ILE A 453 1.56 10.79 0.60
CA ILE A 453 1.98 12.20 0.72
C ILE A 453 2.18 12.65 2.18
N VAL A 454 1.52 12.00 3.15
CA VAL A 454 1.69 12.31 4.58
C VAL A 454 3.07 11.85 5.08
N ASP A 455 3.43 10.58 4.84
CA ASP A 455 4.78 10.04 5.10
C ASP A 455 5.89 10.88 4.46
N ILE A 456 5.66 11.36 3.23
CA ILE A 456 6.59 12.23 2.50
C ILE A 456 6.71 13.58 3.22
N LEU A 457 5.59 14.27 3.50
CA LEU A 457 5.62 15.58 4.16
C LEU A 457 6.26 15.51 5.55
N ASP A 458 5.92 14.51 6.36
CA ASP A 458 6.55 14.29 7.68
C ASP A 458 8.06 14.03 7.56
N SER A 459 8.51 13.33 6.51
CA SER A 459 9.94 13.17 6.20
C SER A 459 10.63 14.51 5.86
N PHE A 460 9.94 15.43 5.16
CA PHE A 460 10.44 16.78 4.86
C PHE A 460 10.47 17.70 6.09
N LEU A 461 9.57 17.53 7.06
CA LEU A 461 9.64 18.23 8.35
C LEU A 461 10.78 17.68 9.22
N GLY A 462 11.04 16.38 9.11
CA GLY A 462 11.93 15.59 9.96
C GLY A 462 11.22 15.15 11.25
N SER A 463 11.60 13.98 11.78
CA SER A 463 10.89 13.22 12.83
C SER A 463 10.90 13.83 14.24
N SER A 464 10.54 15.11 14.38
CA SER A 464 10.36 15.83 15.65
C SER A 464 9.08 15.40 16.37
N SER A 465 9.03 14.14 16.82
CA SER A 465 8.01 13.66 17.76
C SER A 465 7.94 14.56 18.99
N SER A 466 6.82 15.26 19.16
CA SER A 466 6.45 16.06 20.35
C SER A 466 7.49 17.08 20.82
N ASN A 467 7.47 18.30 20.24
CA ASN A 467 7.05 19.52 20.96
C ASN A 467 7.00 20.75 20.04
N HIS A 468 6.37 21.83 20.51
CA HIS A 468 5.94 22.98 19.69
C HIS A 468 7.09 23.76 19.01
N THR A 469 6.69 24.47 17.93
CA THR A 469 7.49 25.38 17.08
C THR A 469 8.51 24.69 16.16
N LEU A 470 8.03 24.25 14.99
CA LEU A 470 8.87 24.27 13.79
C LEU A 470 9.31 25.71 13.51
N SER A 471 10.55 25.89 13.05
CA SER A 471 11.02 27.18 12.52
C SER A 471 10.25 27.54 11.24
N GLU A 472 9.86 28.80 11.10
CA GLU A 472 9.23 29.33 9.87
C GLU A 472 10.07 29.05 8.62
N ALA A 473 11.40 29.02 8.73
CA ALA A 473 12.30 28.66 7.65
C ALA A 473 12.06 27.23 7.10
N LYS A 474 11.66 26.27 7.96
CA LYS A 474 11.25 24.93 7.51
C LYS A 474 9.89 24.95 6.82
N MET A 475 8.90 25.65 7.38
CA MET A 475 7.56 25.76 6.76
C MET A 475 7.64 26.42 5.37
N ASN A 476 8.45 27.48 5.25
CA ASN A 476 8.68 28.20 4.00
C ASN A 476 9.36 27.32 2.93
N SER A 477 10.16 26.32 3.31
CA SER A 477 10.74 25.38 2.34
C SER A 477 9.68 24.61 1.55
N LEU A 478 8.53 24.30 2.15
CA LEU A 478 7.41 23.62 1.48
C LEU A 478 6.51 24.55 0.65
N GLY A 479 6.86 25.84 0.52
CA GLY A 479 6.03 26.87 -0.10
C GLY A 479 5.60 26.58 -1.55
N GLU A 480 6.41 25.88 -2.34
CA GLU A 480 6.07 25.46 -3.71
C GLU A 480 5.38 24.08 -3.79
N VAL A 481 5.52 23.26 -2.76
CA VAL A 481 4.90 21.92 -2.69
C VAL A 481 3.38 22.05 -2.50
N ILE A 482 2.93 23.02 -1.70
CA ILE A 482 1.50 23.23 -1.42
C ILE A 482 0.71 23.60 -2.70
N PRO A 483 1.15 24.57 -3.55
CA PRO A 483 0.57 24.78 -4.87
C PRO A 483 0.60 23.55 -5.78
N ALA A 484 1.62 22.69 -5.70
CA ALA A 484 1.67 21.46 -6.51
C ALA A 484 0.61 20.43 -6.05
N ILE A 485 0.45 20.22 -4.74
CA ILE A 485 -0.62 19.39 -4.17
C ILE A 485 -1.99 19.93 -4.59
N LEU A 486 -2.22 21.25 -4.51
CA LEU A 486 -3.49 21.86 -4.90
C LEU A 486 -3.75 21.79 -6.42
N ALA A 487 -2.71 21.87 -7.27
CA ALA A 487 -2.85 21.67 -8.72
C ALA A 487 -3.21 20.22 -9.09
N SER A 488 -2.72 19.23 -8.33
CA SER A 488 -3.03 17.81 -8.57
C SER A 488 -4.53 17.49 -8.51
N ASP A 489 -5.31 18.25 -7.74
CA ASP A 489 -6.77 18.11 -7.68
C ASP A 489 -7.46 18.43 -9.01
N GLU A 490 -6.94 19.37 -9.82
CA GLU A 490 -7.53 19.69 -11.13
C GLU A 490 -7.40 18.50 -12.09
N VAL A 491 -6.24 17.84 -12.08
CA VAL A 491 -5.99 16.61 -12.85
C VAL A 491 -6.84 15.45 -12.32
N VAL A 492 -6.82 15.18 -11.01
CA VAL A 492 -7.63 14.09 -10.41
C VAL A 492 -9.14 14.29 -10.65
N SER A 493 -9.61 15.55 -10.71
CA SER A 493 -10.99 15.90 -11.03
C SER A 493 -11.39 15.57 -12.47
N SER A 494 -10.52 15.84 -13.46
CA SER A 494 -10.86 15.68 -14.88
C SER A 494 -11.10 14.21 -15.26
N PHE A 495 -10.36 13.28 -14.64
CA PHE A 495 -10.54 11.84 -14.78
C PHE A 495 -11.65 11.24 -13.88
N ASN A 496 -12.45 12.07 -13.19
CA ASN A 496 -13.58 11.66 -12.36
C ASN A 496 -13.26 10.66 -11.21
N ASN A 497 -11.99 10.54 -10.79
CA ASN A 497 -11.57 9.53 -9.81
C ASN A 497 -11.85 9.97 -8.36
N TRP A 498 -13.12 9.98 -7.98
CA TRP A 498 -13.60 10.54 -6.71
C TRP A 498 -12.96 9.92 -5.46
N ARG A 499 -12.49 8.66 -5.52
CA ARG A 499 -11.79 8.01 -4.40
C ARG A 499 -10.41 8.63 -4.16
N LEU A 500 -9.65 8.87 -5.23
CA LEU A 500 -8.36 9.58 -5.12
C LEU A 500 -8.56 11.06 -4.75
N GLN A 501 -9.67 11.67 -5.19
CA GLN A 501 -10.02 13.02 -4.74
C GLN A 501 -10.35 13.05 -3.24
N GLU A 502 -11.06 12.06 -2.71
CA GLU A 502 -11.34 11.94 -1.28
C GLU A 502 -10.05 11.74 -0.45
N GLU A 503 -9.15 10.88 -0.94
CA GLU A 503 -7.81 10.64 -0.38
C GLU A 503 -6.99 11.95 -0.33
N LEU A 504 -6.98 12.72 -1.43
CA LEU A 504 -6.35 14.05 -1.50
C LEU A 504 -7.02 15.09 -0.58
N MET A 505 -8.36 15.15 -0.54
CA MET A 505 -9.07 16.06 0.37
C MET A 505 -8.85 15.68 1.85
N THR A 506 -8.54 14.41 2.15
CA THR A 506 -8.13 13.95 3.49
C THR A 506 -6.72 14.44 3.81
N SER A 507 -5.74 14.22 2.91
CA SER A 507 -4.34 14.58 3.17
C SER A 507 -4.09 16.09 3.25
N LEU A 508 -4.95 16.93 2.68
CA LEU A 508 -4.96 18.38 2.92
C LEU A 508 -5.17 18.77 4.40
N ALA A 509 -5.78 17.92 5.24
CA ALA A 509 -5.89 18.17 6.68
C ALA A 509 -4.55 18.00 7.42
N SER A 510 -3.66 17.13 6.93
CA SER A 510 -2.32 16.90 7.50
C SER A 510 -1.43 18.13 7.42
N LEU A 511 -1.68 19.01 6.44
CA LEU A 511 -0.95 20.28 6.24
C LEU A 511 -1.00 21.23 7.44
N THR A 512 -1.93 21.03 8.38
CA THR A 512 -1.97 21.73 9.68
C THR A 512 -0.69 21.59 10.50
N GLN A 513 0.10 20.52 10.27
CA GLN A 513 1.40 20.31 10.92
C GLN A 513 2.58 20.87 10.10
N CYS A 514 2.38 21.08 8.79
CA CYS A 514 3.44 21.40 7.83
C CYS A 514 3.52 22.89 7.47
N CYS A 515 2.41 23.62 7.58
CA CYS A 515 2.21 24.91 6.91
C CYS A 515 1.91 26.07 7.88
N SER A 516 2.20 27.30 7.44
CA SER A 516 1.77 28.48 8.19
C SER A 516 0.24 28.64 8.16
N ASN A 517 -0.30 29.24 9.23
CA ASN A 517 -1.74 29.48 9.37
C ASN A 517 -2.29 30.37 8.24
N GLU A 518 -1.48 31.31 7.75
CA GLU A 518 -1.83 32.17 6.63
C GLU A 518 -2.00 31.38 5.32
N VAL A 519 -1.14 30.40 5.03
CA VAL A 519 -1.26 29.57 3.82
C VAL A 519 -2.46 28.63 3.91
N LEU A 520 -2.74 28.07 5.09
CA LEU A 520 -3.95 27.26 5.33
C LEU A 520 -5.22 28.07 5.05
N TYR A 521 -5.30 29.29 5.60
CA TYR A 521 -6.43 30.20 5.42
C TYR A 521 -6.55 30.74 3.98
N THR A 522 -5.45 31.18 3.35
CA THR A 522 -5.49 31.84 2.02
C THR A 522 -5.45 30.90 0.82
N LYS A 523 -4.97 29.66 0.96
CA LYS A 523 -4.82 28.70 -0.16
C LYS A 523 -5.63 27.43 0.00
N VAL A 524 -5.56 26.76 1.16
CA VAL A 524 -6.17 25.43 1.35
C VAL A 524 -7.68 25.52 1.61
N ILE A 525 -8.10 26.38 2.55
CA ILE A 525 -9.51 26.58 2.90
C ILE A 525 -10.39 26.97 1.69
N PRO A 526 -9.99 27.90 0.79
CA PRO A 526 -10.78 28.24 -0.39
C PRO A 526 -11.03 27.06 -1.34
N VAL A 527 -10.05 26.17 -1.52
CA VAL A 527 -10.20 24.96 -2.35
C VAL A 527 -11.17 23.98 -1.70
N LEU A 528 -11.03 23.72 -0.39
CA LEU A 528 -11.94 22.84 0.34
C LEU A 528 -13.39 23.37 0.33
N PHE A 529 -13.62 24.67 0.57
CA PHE A 529 -14.95 25.29 0.50
C PHE A 529 -15.53 25.29 -0.93
N ASN A 530 -14.69 25.38 -1.97
CA ASN A 530 -15.14 25.24 -3.35
C ASN A 530 -15.61 23.81 -3.63
N LYS A 531 -14.81 22.79 -3.26
CA LYS A 531 -15.15 21.37 -3.45
C LYS A 531 -16.36 20.93 -2.63
N LEU A 532 -16.49 21.43 -1.40
CA LEU A 532 -17.65 21.20 -0.53
C LEU A 532 -19.00 21.59 -1.21
N LYS A 533 -18.98 22.59 -2.11
CA LYS A 533 -20.14 22.99 -2.93
C LYS A 533 -20.23 22.23 -4.26
N THR A 534 -19.10 22.10 -4.96
CA THR A 534 -19.05 21.74 -6.39
C THR A 534 -18.80 20.25 -6.67
N ALA A 535 -18.15 19.51 -5.78
CA ALA A 535 -17.79 18.11 -6.01
C ALA A 535 -19.05 17.26 -6.26
N ARG A 536 -18.99 16.32 -7.23
CA ARG A 536 -20.14 15.47 -7.59
C ARG A 536 -20.41 14.37 -6.57
N ALA A 537 -19.36 13.80 -5.99
CA ALA A 537 -19.46 12.68 -5.04
C ALA A 537 -19.70 13.19 -3.60
N LEU A 538 -20.65 12.57 -2.89
CA LEU A 538 -20.95 12.92 -1.50
C LEU A 538 -19.80 12.61 -0.51
N PRO A 539 -19.05 11.49 -0.62
CA PRO A 539 -17.89 11.23 0.24
C PRO A 539 -16.84 12.34 0.18
N VAL A 540 -16.49 12.79 -1.04
CA VAL A 540 -15.61 13.96 -1.25
C VAL A 540 -16.13 15.19 -0.50
N ARG A 541 -17.44 15.51 -0.55
CA ARG A 541 -18.01 16.64 0.22
C ARG A 541 -17.90 16.44 1.74
N HIS A 542 -18.20 15.24 2.24
CA HIS A 542 -18.08 14.92 3.66
C HIS A 542 -16.63 15.10 4.16
N THR A 543 -15.67 14.64 3.36
CA THR A 543 -14.24 14.77 3.64
C THR A 543 -13.78 16.23 3.52
N CYS A 544 -14.23 17.00 2.52
CA CYS A 544 -13.97 18.45 2.47
C CYS A 544 -14.51 19.19 3.71
N ALA A 545 -15.71 18.81 4.21
CA ALA A 545 -16.26 19.38 5.43
C ALA A 545 -15.38 19.05 6.65
N ARG A 546 -15.04 17.76 6.83
CA ARG A 546 -14.21 17.30 7.94
C ARG A 546 -12.82 17.94 7.93
N SER A 547 -12.13 17.96 6.79
CA SER A 547 -10.82 18.60 6.64
C SER A 547 -10.88 20.12 6.87
N SER A 548 -11.95 20.79 6.40
CA SER A 548 -12.16 22.22 6.70
C SER A 548 -12.29 22.47 8.20
N LEU A 549 -13.09 21.66 8.91
CA LEU A 549 -13.27 21.77 10.36
C LEU A 549 -11.96 21.48 11.12
N ILE A 550 -11.18 20.48 10.71
CA ILE A 550 -9.86 20.20 11.30
C ILE A 550 -8.93 21.40 11.15
N ILE A 551 -8.85 22.00 9.94
CA ILE A 551 -8.03 23.19 9.71
C ILE A 551 -8.53 24.38 10.54
N ILE A 552 -9.85 24.67 10.55
CA ILE A 552 -10.45 25.76 11.34
C ILE A 552 -10.14 25.59 12.83
N ARG A 553 -10.15 24.35 13.38
CA ARG A 553 -9.76 24.07 14.76
C ARG A 553 -8.31 24.48 15.06
N THR A 554 -7.41 24.42 14.07
CA THR A 554 -5.98 24.77 14.23
C THR A 554 -5.62 26.23 13.95
N LEU A 555 -6.53 27.03 13.38
CA LEU A 555 -6.25 28.43 13.05
C LEU A 555 -6.05 29.26 14.33
N LYS A 556 -4.94 30.00 14.41
CA LYS A 556 -4.62 30.92 15.51
C LYS A 556 -5.68 32.00 15.69
N LYS A 557 -6.08 32.70 14.60
CA LYS A 557 -6.90 33.91 14.71
C LYS A 557 -8.37 33.62 14.97
N LEU A 558 -8.98 34.25 15.97
CA LEU A 558 -10.38 34.07 16.33
C LEU A 558 -11.31 34.64 15.25
N GLU A 559 -10.98 35.82 14.71
CA GLU A 559 -11.74 36.45 13.62
C GLU A 559 -11.90 35.50 12.41
N GLN A 560 -10.80 34.86 12.00
CA GLN A 560 -10.81 33.88 10.89
C GLN A 560 -11.61 32.62 11.23
N ARG A 561 -11.58 32.17 12.49
CA ARG A 561 -12.38 31.03 12.96
C ARG A 561 -13.88 31.35 12.95
N GLU A 562 -14.28 32.51 13.49
CA GLU A 562 -15.68 32.94 13.53
C GLU A 562 -16.22 33.28 12.14
N GLU A 563 -15.44 33.91 11.25
CA GLU A 563 -15.81 34.13 9.85
C GLU A 563 -16.11 32.82 9.12
N LEU A 564 -15.21 31.83 9.20
CA LEU A 564 -15.38 30.55 8.51
C LEU A 564 -16.54 29.73 9.09
N VAL A 565 -16.81 29.83 10.40
CA VAL A 565 -18.01 29.25 11.03
C VAL A 565 -19.30 29.93 10.55
N TYR A 566 -19.33 31.28 10.53
CA TYR A 566 -20.46 32.04 10.00
C TYR A 566 -20.69 31.76 8.51
N ARG A 567 -19.61 31.53 7.75
CA ARG A 567 -19.66 31.11 6.35
C ARG A 567 -20.28 29.72 6.17
N LEU A 568 -19.96 28.75 7.04
CA LEU A 568 -20.63 27.44 7.04
C LEU A 568 -22.14 27.58 7.32
N VAL A 569 -22.53 28.42 8.27
CA VAL A 569 -23.94 28.70 8.58
C VAL A 569 -24.68 29.39 7.42
N THR A 570 -24.10 30.40 6.81
CA THR A 570 -24.74 31.17 5.73
C THR A 570 -24.77 30.43 4.39
N GLU A 571 -23.69 29.72 4.03
CA GLU A 571 -23.61 29.02 2.73
C GLU A 571 -24.33 27.66 2.74
N PHE A 572 -24.49 27.00 3.90
CA PHE A 572 -25.06 25.65 4.00
C PHE A 572 -26.38 25.57 4.77
N CYS A 573 -26.50 26.15 5.98
CA CYS A 573 -27.79 26.16 6.69
C CYS A 573 -28.82 27.08 6.02
N HIS A 574 -28.38 28.24 5.54
CA HIS A 574 -29.19 29.17 4.75
C HIS A 574 -29.01 28.97 3.23
N GLY A 575 -28.39 27.85 2.84
CA GLY A 575 -28.12 27.51 1.44
C GLY A 575 -29.40 27.30 0.63
N ARG A 576 -29.48 27.88 -0.57
CA ARG A 576 -30.68 27.80 -1.42
C ARG A 576 -31.05 26.35 -1.76
N SER A 577 -30.07 25.48 -1.99
CA SER A 577 -30.31 24.06 -2.27
C SER A 577 -30.59 23.26 -1.00
N CYS A 578 -31.57 22.35 -1.05
CA CYS A 578 -31.79 21.36 0.00
C CYS A 578 -30.57 20.43 0.20
N HIS A 579 -29.75 20.18 -0.83
CA HIS A 579 -28.51 19.41 -0.68
C HIS A 579 -27.47 20.12 0.18
N GLN A 580 -27.41 21.47 0.14
CA GLN A 580 -26.55 22.25 1.03
C GLN A 580 -27.05 22.17 2.48
N ARG A 581 -28.36 22.26 2.69
CA ARG A 581 -29.01 22.18 4.00
C ARG A 581 -28.91 20.79 4.63
N SER A 582 -29.02 19.73 3.83
CA SER A 582 -28.76 18.35 4.30
C SER A 582 -27.29 18.15 4.67
N LEU A 583 -26.36 18.74 3.92
CA LEU A 583 -24.93 18.69 4.22
C LEU A 583 -24.57 19.50 5.47
N PHE A 584 -25.30 20.58 5.79
CA PHE A 584 -25.17 21.28 7.07
C PHE A 584 -25.50 20.36 8.27
N ILE A 585 -26.48 19.46 8.13
CA ILE A 585 -26.80 18.46 9.17
C ILE A 585 -25.65 17.46 9.37
N ASP A 586 -24.90 17.10 8.32
CA ASP A 586 -23.68 16.28 8.46
C ASP A 586 -22.49 17.08 9.00
N ILE A 587 -22.33 18.34 8.59
CA ILE A 587 -21.36 19.29 9.19
C ILE A 587 -21.60 19.39 10.70
N CYS A 588 -22.86 19.54 11.16
CA CYS A 588 -23.18 19.55 12.59
C CYS A 588 -22.75 18.26 13.31
N LYS A 589 -22.88 17.08 12.67
CA LYS A 589 -22.40 15.80 13.24
C LYS A 589 -20.87 15.82 13.39
N PHE A 590 -20.14 16.30 12.39
CA PHE A 590 -18.69 16.46 12.47
C PHE A 590 -18.26 17.52 13.50
N VAL A 591 -19.00 18.61 13.70
CA VAL A 591 -18.68 19.60 14.75
C VAL A 591 -18.87 19.00 16.15
N ILE A 592 -19.95 18.24 16.40
CA ILE A 592 -20.16 17.51 17.66
C ILE A 592 -19.01 16.52 17.92
N GLU A 593 -18.52 15.86 16.87
CA GLU A 593 -17.40 14.93 16.97
C GLU A 593 -16.05 15.63 17.24
N LEU A 594 -15.78 16.77 16.60
CA LEU A 594 -14.46 17.43 16.60
C LEU A 594 -14.28 18.56 17.62
N TYR A 595 -15.36 19.19 18.11
CA TYR A 595 -15.32 20.36 19.01
C TYR A 595 -16.01 20.07 20.36
N SER A 596 -15.80 20.95 21.35
CA SER A 596 -16.45 20.86 22.65
C SER A 596 -17.97 21.04 22.56
N LYS A 597 -18.70 20.51 23.55
CA LYS A 597 -20.14 20.78 23.74
C LYS A 597 -20.39 22.29 23.80
N THR A 598 -19.50 23.04 24.46
CA THR A 598 -19.59 24.50 24.63
C THR A 598 -19.45 25.26 23.31
N PHE A 599 -18.51 24.89 22.44
CA PHE A 599 -18.37 25.45 21.10
C PHE A 599 -19.60 25.18 20.23
N PHE A 600 -20.10 23.93 20.19
CA PHE A 600 -21.30 23.61 19.41
C PHE A 600 -22.52 24.41 19.90
N LYS A 601 -22.70 24.53 21.22
CA LYS A 601 -23.76 25.34 21.84
C LYS A 601 -23.68 26.82 21.43
N LYS A 602 -22.48 27.42 21.38
CA LYS A 602 -22.30 28.84 21.00
C LYS A 602 -22.67 29.13 19.53
N TYR A 603 -22.29 28.27 18.58
CA TYR A 603 -22.34 28.63 17.15
C TYR A 603 -23.34 27.85 16.29
N PHE A 604 -23.75 26.63 16.68
CA PHE A 604 -24.51 25.73 15.80
C PHE A 604 -25.88 25.30 16.37
N TYR A 605 -26.07 25.33 17.69
CA TYR A 605 -27.22 24.70 18.34
C TYR A 605 -28.57 25.35 18.00
N GLU A 606 -28.69 26.67 18.15
CA GLU A 606 -29.94 27.37 17.82
C GLU A 606 -30.21 27.32 16.31
N VAL A 607 -29.15 27.54 15.52
CA VAL A 607 -29.14 27.51 14.04
C VAL A 607 -29.67 26.19 13.48
N VAL A 608 -29.21 25.04 13.98
CA VAL A 608 -29.66 23.74 13.46
C VAL A 608 -31.11 23.43 13.84
N LEU A 609 -31.62 23.97 14.95
CA LEU A 609 -33.04 23.85 15.31
C LEU A 609 -33.96 24.67 14.38
N GLU A 610 -33.47 25.73 13.74
CA GLU A 610 -34.26 26.52 12.79
C GLU A 610 -34.72 25.70 11.58
N LEU A 611 -33.99 24.64 11.22
CA LEU A 611 -34.36 23.71 10.15
C LEU A 611 -35.67 22.96 10.42
N HIS A 612 -36.26 23.07 11.62
CA HIS A 612 -37.63 22.60 11.88
C HIS A 612 -38.67 23.34 11.00
N LYS A 613 -38.30 24.52 10.47
CA LYS A 613 -39.12 25.38 9.58
C LYS A 613 -38.85 25.10 8.09
N ASP A 614 -37.91 24.21 7.75
CA ASP A 614 -37.47 24.01 6.38
C ASP A 614 -38.63 23.56 5.47
N PRO A 615 -38.85 24.15 4.28
CA PRO A 615 -39.94 23.73 3.40
C PRO A 615 -39.85 22.28 2.92
N VAL A 616 -38.65 21.68 2.85
CA VAL A 616 -38.42 20.35 2.29
C VAL A 616 -38.49 19.26 3.38
N PRO A 617 -39.42 18.29 3.30
CA PRO A 617 -39.59 17.26 4.33
C PRO A 617 -38.31 16.49 4.65
N ASN A 618 -37.51 16.13 3.64
CA ASN A 618 -36.25 15.40 3.83
C ASN A 618 -35.26 16.12 4.77
N ILE A 619 -35.31 17.45 4.88
CA ILE A 619 -34.46 18.21 5.82
C ILE A 619 -35.01 18.10 7.25
N ARG A 620 -36.33 18.18 7.42
CA ARG A 620 -37.01 17.99 8.72
C ARG A 620 -36.87 16.55 9.23
N LEU A 621 -36.96 15.56 8.34
CA LEU A 621 -36.64 14.15 8.57
C LEU A 621 -35.19 13.98 9.08
N ARG A 622 -34.24 14.60 8.37
CA ARG A 622 -32.81 14.56 8.73
C ARG A 622 -32.52 15.27 10.05
N LEU A 623 -33.22 16.36 10.37
CA LEU A 623 -33.15 17.05 11.67
C LEU A 623 -33.61 16.15 12.82
N CYS A 624 -34.65 15.32 12.62
CA CYS A 624 -35.10 14.37 13.66
C CYS A 624 -33.96 13.45 14.13
N SER A 625 -33.04 13.06 13.24
CA SER A 625 -31.83 12.28 13.59
C SER A 625 -30.80 13.02 14.45
N LEU A 626 -30.91 14.34 14.59
CA LEU A 626 -30.07 15.17 15.46
C LEU A 626 -30.69 15.52 16.80
N LEU A 627 -32.02 15.43 16.98
CA LEU A 627 -32.66 15.84 18.24
C LEU A 627 -32.15 15.04 19.46
N PRO A 628 -32.01 13.69 19.42
CA PRO A 628 -31.43 12.94 20.53
C PRO A 628 -29.94 13.27 20.79
N PRO A 629 -29.05 13.37 19.78
CA PRO A 629 -27.72 13.96 19.97
C PRO A 629 -27.72 15.34 20.64
N LEU A 630 -28.60 16.27 20.21
CA LEU A 630 -28.67 17.63 20.76
C LEU A 630 -29.05 17.64 22.25
N LYS A 631 -29.95 16.75 22.70
CA LYS A 631 -30.29 16.61 24.14
C LYS A 631 -29.09 16.13 24.98
N ARG A 632 -28.19 15.32 24.40
CA ARG A 632 -26.97 14.81 25.07
C ARG A 632 -25.86 15.86 25.23
N LEU A 633 -25.99 17.05 24.63
CA LEU A 633 -25.04 18.16 24.80
C LEU A 633 -25.36 19.06 26.00
N ILE A 634 -26.58 18.95 26.56
CA ILE A 634 -27.14 19.84 27.58
C ILE A 634 -26.63 19.44 28.98
N LYS A 635 -26.14 20.43 29.74
CA LYS A 635 -25.78 20.34 31.16
C LYS A 635 -26.63 21.34 31.97
N LEU A 636 -27.36 20.87 32.98
CA LEU A 636 -28.25 21.69 33.82
C LEU A 636 -27.58 22.05 35.17
N PRO A 637 -27.76 23.27 35.70
CA PRO A 637 -28.79 24.26 35.33
C PRO A 637 -28.44 25.15 34.13
N THR A 638 -27.17 25.22 33.73
CA THR A 638 -26.63 26.22 32.78
C THR A 638 -27.37 26.25 31.43
N ASP A 639 -27.62 25.11 30.80
CA ASP A 639 -28.21 25.03 29.46
C ASP A 639 -29.76 25.02 29.45
N ARG A 640 -30.43 25.49 30.51
CA ARG A 640 -31.91 25.43 30.65
C ARG A 640 -32.67 26.08 29.49
N ASN A 641 -32.14 27.16 28.91
CA ASN A 641 -32.75 27.83 27.75
C ASN A 641 -32.71 26.92 26.50
N LEU A 642 -31.55 26.32 26.21
CA LEU A 642 -31.38 25.42 25.05
C LEU A 642 -32.28 24.18 25.15
N LEU A 643 -32.50 23.65 26.35
CA LEU A 643 -33.50 22.59 26.58
C LEU A 643 -34.92 23.06 26.24
N GLN A 644 -35.31 24.27 26.68
CA GLN A 644 -36.62 24.85 26.36
C GLN A 644 -36.78 25.10 24.84
N GLN A 645 -35.72 25.48 24.13
CA GLN A 645 -35.73 25.61 22.66
C GLN A 645 -35.88 24.26 21.96
N LEU A 646 -35.18 23.23 22.43
CA LEU A 646 -35.28 21.86 21.90
C LEU A 646 -36.70 21.31 22.09
N ASP A 647 -37.27 21.44 23.30
CA ASP A 647 -38.65 21.05 23.59
C ASP A 647 -39.65 21.79 22.71
N LEU A 648 -39.44 23.10 22.47
CA LEU A 648 -40.28 23.90 21.60
C LEU A 648 -40.17 23.48 20.12
N CYS A 649 -38.98 23.09 19.66
CA CYS A 649 -38.74 22.53 18.34
C CYS A 649 -39.48 21.19 18.16
N VAL A 650 -39.32 20.27 19.10
CA VAL A 650 -40.01 18.95 19.12
C VAL A 650 -41.53 19.13 19.09
N ARG A 651 -42.10 20.00 19.95
CA ARG A 651 -43.54 20.28 19.97
C ARG A 651 -44.05 20.87 18.66
N LYS A 652 -43.29 21.76 18.02
CA LYS A 652 -43.67 22.33 16.71
C LYS A 652 -43.67 21.27 15.61
N LEU A 653 -42.69 20.37 15.59
CA LEU A 653 -42.67 19.24 14.63
C LEU A 653 -43.87 18.31 14.87
N LEU A 654 -44.15 17.92 16.12
CA LEU A 654 -45.29 17.05 16.45
C LEU A 654 -46.66 17.62 16.06
N VAL A 655 -46.83 18.95 16.06
CA VAL A 655 -48.12 19.62 15.79
C VAL A 655 -48.26 20.09 14.34
N ALA A 656 -47.18 20.57 13.70
CA ALA A 656 -47.25 21.20 12.38
C ALA A 656 -46.87 20.27 11.22
N GLU A 657 -46.25 19.12 11.48
CA GLU A 657 -45.78 18.22 10.43
C GLU A 657 -46.91 17.47 9.72
N LYS A 658 -46.82 17.40 8.39
CA LYS A 658 -47.78 16.72 7.51
C LYS A 658 -47.18 15.55 6.76
N ASP A 659 -45.85 15.48 6.66
CA ASP A 659 -45.14 14.41 5.99
C ASP A 659 -45.12 13.13 6.86
N ARG A 660 -45.50 11.99 6.28
CA ARG A 660 -45.63 10.71 7.00
C ARG A 660 -44.30 10.23 7.56
N ASP A 661 -43.20 10.40 6.83
CA ASP A 661 -41.91 9.85 7.23
C ASP A 661 -41.25 10.74 8.27
N VAL A 662 -41.41 12.07 8.16
CA VAL A 662 -41.04 12.99 9.26
C VAL A 662 -41.90 12.72 10.51
N GLN A 663 -43.22 12.51 10.37
CA GLN A 663 -44.11 12.17 11.49
C GLN A 663 -43.73 10.86 12.19
N ASN A 664 -43.17 9.88 11.48
CA ASN A 664 -42.67 8.65 12.08
C ASN A 664 -41.30 8.87 12.76
N ALA A 665 -40.39 9.59 12.10
CA ALA A 665 -39.08 9.88 12.65
C ALA A 665 -39.12 10.76 13.92
N ILE A 666 -40.04 11.72 14.02
CA ILE A 666 -40.19 12.53 15.23
C ILE A 666 -40.74 11.70 16.41
N LYS A 667 -41.60 10.69 16.18
CA LYS A 667 -42.06 9.78 17.24
C LYS A 667 -40.90 8.95 17.80
N VAL A 668 -40.11 8.32 16.90
CA VAL A 668 -38.90 7.57 17.29
C VAL A 668 -37.88 8.47 18.00
N ALA A 669 -37.70 9.71 17.52
CA ALA A 669 -36.83 10.68 18.19
C ALA A 669 -37.34 11.08 19.58
N VAL A 670 -38.65 11.25 19.78
CA VAL A 670 -39.26 11.51 21.11
C VAL A 670 -39.04 10.32 22.05
N GLU A 671 -39.27 9.11 21.57
CA GLU A 671 -38.99 7.89 22.34
C GLU A 671 -37.51 7.74 22.72
N GLU A 672 -36.56 8.25 21.94
CA GLU A 672 -35.15 8.36 22.36
C GLU A 672 -34.93 9.53 23.34
N LEU A 673 -35.52 10.69 23.09
CA LEU A 673 -35.39 11.88 23.92
C LEU A 673 -35.83 11.62 25.37
N ASP A 674 -36.92 10.88 25.58
CA ASP A 674 -37.43 10.56 26.93
C ASP A 674 -36.51 9.59 27.70
N LYS A 675 -35.76 8.74 26.98
CA LYS A 675 -34.74 7.84 27.55
C LYS A 675 -33.43 8.56 27.91
N ILE A 676 -33.24 9.82 27.47
CA ILE A 676 -32.02 10.60 27.72
C ILE A 676 -32.19 11.46 28.98
N HIS A 677 -31.55 11.01 30.07
CA HIS A 677 -31.33 11.84 31.25
C HIS A 677 -30.30 12.95 30.95
N VAL A 678 -30.69 14.20 31.23
CA VAL A 678 -29.83 15.38 31.07
C VAL A 678 -28.85 15.46 32.25
N GLN A 679 -27.58 15.78 31.99
CA GLN A 679 -26.56 15.83 33.04
C GLN A 679 -26.83 16.99 34.02
N MET A 680 -26.81 16.69 35.33
CA MET A 680 -26.82 17.70 36.39
C MET A 680 -25.38 18.04 36.82
N GLU A 681 -25.06 19.33 36.80
CA GLU A 681 -23.73 19.91 37.00
C GLU A 681 -23.26 19.86 38.48
N SER A 682 -24.19 19.68 39.43
CA SER A 682 -23.93 19.91 40.86
C SER A 682 -23.41 18.71 41.67
N LEU A 683 -23.54 17.45 41.23
CA LEU A 683 -23.20 16.28 42.08
C LEU A 683 -22.45 15.10 41.41
N SER A 684 -22.04 15.20 40.14
CA SER A 684 -21.44 14.08 39.39
C SER A 684 -19.90 13.99 39.43
N ARG A 685 -19.23 14.71 40.36
CA ARG A 685 -17.76 14.88 40.40
C ARG A 685 -16.93 13.63 40.77
N ARG A 686 -17.49 12.42 40.65
CA ARG A 686 -16.84 11.13 40.97
C ARG A 686 -16.83 10.09 39.85
N MET A 687 -17.57 10.30 38.76
CA MET A 687 -17.47 9.46 37.56
C MET A 687 -17.45 10.35 36.32
N LEU A 688 -16.26 10.84 35.98
CA LEU A 688 -15.99 11.41 34.66
C LEU A 688 -16.00 10.26 33.66
N PHE A 689 -17.10 10.14 32.91
CA PHE A 689 -17.14 9.24 31.76
C PHE A 689 -16.10 9.69 30.73
N GLU A 690 -15.55 8.74 29.97
CA GLU A 690 -14.52 8.98 28.95
C GLU A 690 -14.91 10.12 27.98
N GLN A 691 -16.19 10.21 27.62
CA GLN A 691 -16.74 11.26 26.77
C GLN A 691 -16.63 12.67 27.37
N ASP A 692 -16.74 12.83 28.70
CA ASP A 692 -16.62 14.13 29.38
C ASP A 692 -15.15 14.53 29.61
N LEU A 693 -14.22 13.56 29.72
CA LEU A 693 -12.78 13.83 29.67
C LEU A 693 -12.35 14.32 28.27
N VAL A 694 -12.89 13.71 27.22
CA VAL A 694 -12.65 14.14 25.83
C VAL A 694 -13.26 15.52 25.57
N ASP A 695 -14.48 15.80 26.04
CA ASP A 695 -15.13 17.11 25.98
C ASP A 695 -14.29 18.20 26.65
N GLN A 696 -13.84 17.97 27.89
CA GLN A 696 -12.99 18.90 28.63
C GLN A 696 -11.67 19.19 27.89
N LYS A 697 -10.98 18.15 27.40
CA LYS A 697 -9.73 18.32 26.65
C LYS A 697 -9.93 19.19 25.41
N LYS A 698 -11.03 19.00 24.67
CA LYS A 698 -11.34 19.83 23.50
C LYS A 698 -11.57 21.29 23.86
N GLU A 699 -12.29 21.55 24.96
CA GLU A 699 -12.58 22.91 25.44
C GLU A 699 -11.31 23.62 25.94
N ASP A 700 -10.40 22.89 26.58
CA ASP A 700 -9.12 23.42 27.05
C ASP A 700 -8.15 23.72 25.89
N GLU A 701 -8.13 22.90 24.84
CA GLU A 701 -7.44 23.20 23.58
C GLU A 701 -8.01 24.46 22.89
N GLU A 702 -9.34 24.61 22.86
CA GLU A 702 -10.03 25.77 22.26
C GLU A 702 -9.70 27.08 23.01
N LYS A 703 -9.69 27.06 24.34
CA LYS A 703 -9.26 28.18 25.19
C LYS A 703 -7.79 28.52 24.99
N LEU A 704 -6.91 27.52 24.99
CA LEU A 704 -5.46 27.71 24.85
C LEU A 704 -5.10 28.47 23.56
N LEU A 705 -5.82 28.22 22.46
CA LEU A 705 -5.63 28.96 21.21
C LEU A 705 -6.00 30.45 21.34
N ILE A 706 -7.07 30.77 22.07
CA ILE A 706 -7.47 32.17 22.33
C ILE A 706 -6.43 32.86 23.23
N GLU A 707 -5.98 32.19 24.30
CA GLU A 707 -4.92 32.73 25.16
C GLU A 707 -3.59 32.93 24.42
N LEU A 708 -3.27 32.07 23.45
CA LEU A 708 -2.07 32.19 22.61
C LEU A 708 -2.19 33.38 21.65
N GLU A 709 -3.36 33.58 21.06
CA GLU A 709 -3.68 34.74 20.23
C GLU A 709 -3.58 36.05 21.02
N GLU A 710 -4.19 36.12 22.22
CA GLU A 710 -4.04 37.28 23.11
C GLU A 710 -2.58 37.57 23.47
N ARG A 711 -1.77 36.52 23.69
CA ARG A 711 -0.34 36.67 24.00
C ARG A 711 0.47 37.17 22.82
N ASP A 712 0.18 36.70 21.60
CA ASP A 712 0.83 37.18 20.39
C ASP A 712 0.38 38.61 20.02
N GLN A 713 -0.90 38.95 20.20
CA GLN A 713 -1.40 40.34 20.08
C GLN A 713 -0.68 41.29 21.05
N LYS A 714 -0.61 40.97 22.35
CA LYS A 714 0.10 41.78 23.36
C LYS A 714 1.58 41.96 23.02
N ARG A 715 2.23 40.96 22.42
CA ARG A 715 3.62 41.05 21.92
C ARG A 715 3.73 41.96 20.69
N GLU A 716 2.78 41.90 19.76
CA GLU A 716 2.74 42.80 18.59
C GLU A 716 2.49 44.25 19.03
N GLU A 717 1.62 44.48 20.01
CA GLU A 717 1.40 45.78 20.64
C GLU A 717 2.67 46.30 21.33
N GLU A 718 3.30 45.50 22.21
CA GLU A 718 4.59 45.85 22.83
C GLU A 718 5.67 46.16 21.79
N ALA A 719 5.74 45.40 20.69
CA ALA A 719 6.71 45.62 19.62
C ALA A 719 6.39 46.89 18.81
N ALA A 720 5.11 47.20 18.61
CA ALA A 720 4.67 48.45 17.99
C ALA A 720 4.93 49.66 18.91
N GLU A 721 4.76 49.52 20.23
CA GLU A 721 5.12 50.54 21.22
C GLU A 721 6.63 50.74 21.31
N LYS A 722 7.44 49.67 21.31
CA LYS A 722 8.91 49.76 21.22
C LYS A 722 9.34 50.50 19.95
N LYS A 723 8.77 50.16 18.78
CA LYS A 723 9.02 50.90 17.52
C LYS A 723 8.53 52.35 17.52
N LYS A 724 7.44 52.68 18.24
CA LYS A 724 7.00 54.07 18.48
C LYS A 724 7.94 54.81 19.44
N GLY A 725 8.47 54.12 20.46
CA GLY A 725 9.44 54.63 21.43
C GLY A 725 10.79 54.93 20.78
N GLU A 726 11.31 54.02 19.96
CA GLU A 726 12.51 54.24 19.15
C GLU A 726 12.32 55.41 18.18
N LYS A 727 11.17 55.52 17.50
CA LYS A 727 10.84 56.71 16.68
C LYS A 727 10.71 58.01 17.47
N ARG A 728 10.30 57.95 18.75
CA ARG A 728 10.33 59.12 19.66
C ARG A 728 11.77 59.48 20.02
N ASN A 729 12.59 58.50 20.37
CA ASN A 729 13.99 58.70 20.75
C ASN A 729 14.87 59.16 19.57
N SER A 730 14.58 58.75 18.34
CA SER A 730 15.26 59.26 17.14
C SER A 730 14.88 60.72 16.80
N VAL A 731 13.72 61.19 17.27
CA VAL A 731 13.29 62.60 17.12
C VAL A 731 13.88 63.47 18.24
N THR A 732 13.99 62.97 19.48
CA THR A 732 14.67 63.73 20.55
C THR A 732 16.18 63.79 20.38
N SER A 733 16.83 62.76 19.81
CA SER A 733 18.26 62.79 19.50
C SER A 733 18.62 63.79 18.39
N ALA A 734 17.68 64.14 17.52
CA ALA A 734 17.87 65.11 16.43
C ALA A 734 17.92 66.58 16.90
N LEU A 735 17.44 66.87 18.12
CA LEU A 735 17.35 68.23 18.68
C LEU A 735 18.52 68.61 19.62
N ALA A 736 19.48 67.71 19.83
CA ALA A 736 20.57 67.90 20.80
C ALA A 736 21.95 68.26 20.19
N LYS A 737 22.06 68.50 18.87
CA LYS A 737 23.32 68.85 18.19
C LYS A 737 23.20 69.87 17.05
N LYS A 738 22.97 71.15 17.38
CA LYS A 738 23.58 72.30 16.68
C LYS A 738 23.33 73.59 17.47
N GLY A 739 24.40 74.24 17.93
CA GLY A 739 24.28 75.40 18.81
C GLY A 739 25.60 76.02 19.25
N ASP A 740 26.52 76.30 18.32
CA ASP A 740 27.53 77.34 18.52
C ASP A 740 28.07 77.91 17.18
N ASN A 741 27.61 79.11 16.79
CA ASN A 741 28.43 80.28 16.44
C ASN A 741 27.61 81.39 15.75
N GLY A 742 28.10 82.63 15.82
CA GLY A 742 27.74 83.70 14.88
C GLY A 742 26.58 84.62 15.27
N SER A 743 26.86 85.66 16.07
CA SER A 743 25.89 86.71 16.43
C SER A 743 25.94 87.92 15.48
N LYS A 744 24.77 88.50 15.15
CA LYS A 744 24.46 89.95 15.24
C LYS A 744 23.00 90.31 14.87
N ILE A 745 22.63 91.55 15.23
CA ILE A 745 21.29 92.19 15.36
C ILE A 745 21.26 93.41 14.38
N PRO A 746 20.14 94.07 13.98
CA PRO A 746 18.67 93.94 14.23
C PRO A 746 17.86 93.54 12.96
N GLY A 747 16.52 93.46 12.84
CA GLY A 747 15.33 93.92 13.61
C GLY A 747 14.53 95.03 12.85
N PRO A 748 13.30 95.45 13.25
CA PRO A 748 12.17 94.73 13.87
C PRO A 748 10.76 95.12 13.29
N ARG A 749 9.65 94.64 13.92
CA ARG A 749 8.19 95.03 13.79
C ARG A 749 7.36 94.27 12.71
N LYS A 750 6.05 93.99 12.90
CA LYS A 750 5.14 94.05 14.08
C LYS A 750 3.84 93.21 13.89
N GLY A 751 3.52 92.33 14.86
CA GLY A 751 2.15 91.87 15.23
C GLY A 751 1.29 91.10 14.19
N SER A 752 0.06 90.66 14.50
CA SER A 752 -0.54 90.30 15.81
C SER A 752 -1.98 89.77 15.66
N LYS A 753 -2.27 88.54 16.16
CA LYS A 753 -3.61 88.06 16.63
C LYS A 753 -4.73 87.97 15.54
N ASN A 754 -5.83 87.21 15.67
CA ASN A 754 -6.25 86.09 16.56
C ASN A 754 -7.42 85.32 15.88
N LEU A 755 -7.75 84.12 16.40
CA LEU A 755 -9.10 83.49 16.62
C LEU A 755 -10.30 83.79 15.67
N ALA A 756 -11.25 82.88 15.38
CA ALA A 756 -11.46 81.43 15.61
C ALA A 756 -12.80 81.01 14.94
N VAL A 757 -13.50 80.01 15.52
CA VAL A 757 -14.95 79.67 15.41
C VAL A 757 -15.34 78.57 14.41
N SER A 758 -16.34 77.79 14.83
CA SER A 758 -16.92 76.58 14.23
C SER A 758 -18.25 76.83 13.52
N GLY A 759 -18.70 75.89 12.68
CA GLY A 759 -20.04 75.92 12.09
C GLY A 759 -20.50 74.55 11.57
N THR A 760 -21.73 74.15 11.90
CA THR A 760 -22.40 72.92 11.43
C THR A 760 -23.35 73.21 10.27
N THR A 761 -23.61 72.23 9.39
CA THR A 761 -24.97 71.77 8.96
C THR A 761 -24.92 70.76 7.78
N SER A 762 -26.03 70.06 7.58
CA SER A 762 -26.42 69.21 6.42
C SER A 762 -27.89 69.57 6.06
N PRO A 763 -28.66 68.92 5.16
CA PRO A 763 -28.41 67.76 4.26
C PRO A 763 -28.98 67.98 2.82
N ASN A 764 -29.50 66.91 2.17
CA ASN A 764 -30.35 66.86 0.94
C ASN A 764 -29.61 66.95 -0.43
N THR A 765 -30.07 66.37 -1.56
CA THR A 765 -31.36 65.68 -1.88
C THR A 765 -31.27 64.60 -3.00
N SER A 766 -32.04 63.51 -2.86
CA SER A 766 -32.85 62.77 -3.87
C SER A 766 -32.36 62.31 -5.28
N THR A 767 -32.41 60.97 -5.48
CA THR A 767 -33.16 60.22 -6.55
C THR A 767 -32.71 60.05 -8.03
N LYS A 768 -32.76 58.78 -8.48
CA LYS A 768 -33.28 58.23 -9.78
C LYS A 768 -32.42 58.37 -11.05
N ASP A 769 -32.06 57.28 -11.75
CA ASP A 769 -32.81 56.43 -12.74
C ASP A 769 -32.92 57.07 -14.15
N VAL A 770 -32.83 56.41 -15.32
CA VAL A 770 -32.37 55.05 -15.74
C VAL A 770 -32.26 55.00 -17.30
N GLN A 771 -31.29 54.25 -17.90
CA GLN A 771 -31.26 53.80 -19.33
C GLN A 771 -31.19 54.89 -20.45
N ASN A 772 -30.92 54.65 -21.76
CA ASN A 772 -30.47 53.47 -22.57
C ASN A 772 -29.85 53.88 -23.95
N ARG A 773 -29.09 52.98 -24.61
CA ARG A 773 -28.91 52.80 -26.10
C ARG A 773 -28.24 53.97 -26.90
N ILE A 774 -27.70 53.84 -28.14
CA ILE A 774 -27.24 52.73 -29.03
C ILE A 774 -26.24 53.34 -30.06
N GLY A 775 -25.29 52.56 -30.62
CA GLY A 775 -24.56 52.95 -31.86
C GLY A 775 -23.27 52.15 -32.15
N LYS A 776 -22.93 51.93 -33.43
CA LYS A 776 -21.68 51.30 -33.93
C LYS A 776 -21.11 52.06 -35.13
N ASN A 777 -19.80 51.89 -35.38
CA ASN A 777 -18.95 52.22 -36.57
C ASN A 777 -17.74 53.11 -36.20
N SER A 778 -16.56 53.13 -36.84
CA SER A 778 -15.82 52.17 -37.71
C SER A 778 -14.41 52.76 -38.10
N ILE A 779 -13.51 51.99 -38.75
CA ILE A 779 -12.36 52.44 -39.62
C ILE A 779 -10.95 52.76 -38.99
N ALA A 780 -9.99 51.83 -39.22
CA ALA A 780 -8.63 51.90 -39.83
C ALA A 780 -7.46 52.91 -39.51
N LYS A 781 -6.25 52.30 -39.32
CA LYS A 781 -4.89 52.52 -39.94
C LYS A 781 -4.04 53.84 -39.84
N SER A 782 -2.88 53.76 -39.16
CA SER A 782 -1.54 54.39 -39.42
C SER A 782 -0.44 53.72 -38.52
N LYS A 783 0.92 53.78 -38.59
CA LYS A 783 2.03 54.38 -39.40
C LYS A 783 2.48 55.85 -39.11
N SER A 784 3.78 56.24 -39.12
CA SER A 784 5.12 55.57 -39.27
C SER A 784 6.33 56.51 -38.94
N THR A 785 7.60 56.13 -39.27
CA THR A 785 8.93 56.87 -39.19
C THR A 785 9.67 56.80 -37.83
N ASN A 786 10.99 57.03 -37.61
CA ASN A 786 12.28 57.07 -38.39
C ASN A 786 13.52 57.06 -37.40
N SER A 787 14.82 57.17 -37.74
CA SER A 787 15.76 56.50 -38.70
C SER A 787 17.22 57.09 -38.63
N LEU A 788 18.28 56.35 -39.08
CA LEU A 788 19.69 56.77 -39.43
C LEU A 788 20.72 57.11 -38.29
N SER A 789 22.08 57.04 -38.41
CA SER A 789 23.06 56.27 -39.27
C SER A 789 24.58 56.53 -38.96
N GLN A 790 25.52 55.68 -39.47
CA GLN A 790 27.00 55.88 -39.76
C GLN A 790 28.07 55.70 -38.61
N ILE A 791 29.10 54.79 -38.67
CA ILE A 791 30.43 54.68 -39.40
C ILE A 791 31.64 55.25 -38.57
N PRO A 792 32.82 54.57 -38.37
CA PRO A 792 33.83 54.17 -39.39
C PRO A 792 34.59 52.80 -39.20
N ARG A 793 35.82 52.63 -39.76
CA ARG A 793 36.55 51.37 -40.15
C ARG A 793 37.89 51.08 -39.39
N ARG A 794 38.51 49.91 -39.71
CA ARG A 794 39.97 49.49 -39.70
C ARG A 794 40.42 48.49 -38.62
N GLU A 795 41.38 47.55 -38.84
CA GLU A 795 41.97 46.87 -40.04
C GLU A 795 42.82 45.63 -39.61
N ASN A 796 43.34 44.81 -40.57
CA ASN A 796 44.32 43.69 -40.43
C ASN A 796 43.87 42.37 -39.76
N ILE A 797 44.38 41.16 -40.10
CA ILE A 797 45.16 40.58 -41.25
C ILE A 797 44.90 39.05 -41.26
N GLY A 798 44.95 38.35 -42.42
CA GLY A 798 45.19 36.88 -42.44
C GLY A 798 44.41 35.98 -43.43
N LYS A 799 45.05 35.61 -44.55
CA LYS A 799 44.85 34.45 -45.45
C LYS A 799 46.26 34.08 -46.00
N PRO A 800 46.60 32.84 -46.47
CA PRO A 800 45.82 32.08 -47.47
C PRO A 800 45.94 30.51 -47.49
N ASP A 801 45.13 29.91 -48.38
CA ASP A 801 45.30 28.74 -49.29
C ASP A 801 45.94 27.36 -48.92
N SER A 802 45.21 26.31 -49.38
CA SER A 802 45.69 25.03 -49.97
C SER A 802 46.15 23.87 -49.02
N PRO A 803 46.30 22.60 -49.49
CA PRO A 803 45.86 21.94 -50.73
C PRO A 803 45.15 20.55 -50.53
N LYS A 804 44.82 19.86 -51.65
CA LYS A 804 44.63 18.38 -51.75
C LYS A 804 45.80 17.78 -52.58
N PRO A 805 45.77 16.50 -53.02
CA PRO A 805 46.04 15.26 -52.29
C PRO A 805 47.27 14.50 -52.86
N ILE A 806 47.63 13.33 -52.32
CA ILE A 806 48.44 12.33 -53.06
C ILE A 806 48.10 10.89 -52.61
N ARG A 807 48.48 9.91 -53.44
CA ARG A 807 47.96 8.53 -53.47
C ARG A 807 49.11 7.52 -53.60
N SER A 808 49.06 6.41 -52.86
CA SER A 808 49.84 5.19 -53.14
C SER A 808 48.92 3.96 -53.23
N LYS A 809 49.45 2.81 -53.66
CA LYS A 809 48.68 1.65 -54.13
C LYS A 809 49.12 0.34 -53.47
N ILE A 810 48.12 -0.53 -53.24
CA ILE A 810 48.04 -2.00 -53.44
C ILE A 810 49.37 -2.75 -53.70
N PRO A 811 49.51 -3.97 -53.12
CA PRO A 811 49.31 -5.16 -53.96
C PRO A 811 48.37 -6.20 -53.35
N ALA A 812 47.84 -7.10 -54.19
CA ALA A 812 46.82 -8.10 -53.83
C ALA A 812 47.20 -9.52 -54.27
N ALA A 813 46.70 -10.53 -53.56
CA ALA A 813 46.75 -11.95 -53.91
C ALA A 813 45.47 -12.62 -53.37
N LYS A 814 44.60 -13.19 -54.22
CA LYS A 814 44.55 -14.59 -54.69
C LYS A 814 43.97 -15.60 -53.66
N VAL A 815 43.19 -16.65 -54.01
CA VAL A 815 42.22 -16.91 -55.13
C VAL A 815 41.64 -18.35 -54.96
N LYS A 816 40.46 -18.64 -55.55
CA LYS A 816 39.82 -19.97 -55.76
C LYS A 816 39.06 -20.62 -54.56
N PRO A 817 38.10 -21.56 -54.81
CA PRO A 817 36.91 -21.73 -53.97
C PRO A 817 36.50 -23.21 -53.69
N GLN A 818 35.24 -23.42 -53.25
CA GLN A 818 34.25 -24.49 -53.53
C GLN A 818 34.70 -25.94 -53.90
N PRO A 819 33.94 -26.97 -53.46
CA PRO A 819 32.63 -27.23 -54.08
C PRO A 819 31.47 -27.63 -53.14
N ASN A 820 30.25 -27.48 -53.65
CA ASN A 820 29.07 -28.19 -53.16
C ASN A 820 29.17 -29.70 -53.47
N TYR A 821 28.35 -30.51 -52.80
CA TYR A 821 27.73 -31.67 -53.46
C TYR A 821 26.21 -31.52 -53.48
N ASP A 822 25.57 -32.18 -54.44
CA ASP A 822 24.21 -31.92 -54.90
C ASP A 822 23.34 -33.20 -54.85
N SER A 823 22.05 -33.04 -55.16
CA SER A 823 21.04 -34.04 -55.52
C SER A 823 20.35 -34.80 -54.38
N GLY A 824 19.02 -34.91 -54.49
CA GLY A 824 18.17 -35.55 -53.48
C GLY A 824 16.66 -35.38 -53.62
N LYS A 825 16.13 -34.91 -54.77
CA LYS A 825 14.68 -34.78 -54.99
C LYS A 825 13.99 -36.15 -55.15
N LYS A 826 12.81 -36.31 -54.54
CA LYS A 826 11.63 -36.90 -55.18
C LYS A 826 10.33 -36.51 -54.48
N ASP A 827 9.27 -36.42 -55.27
CA ASP A 827 7.94 -35.92 -54.94
C ASP A 827 7.11 -37.02 -54.20
N SER A 828 5.97 -36.75 -53.54
CA SER A 828 4.80 -36.05 -54.07
C SER A 828 3.68 -35.80 -53.03
N THR A 829 2.93 -34.70 -53.22
CA THR A 829 1.47 -34.48 -52.96
C THR A 829 0.81 -35.12 -51.70
N VAL A 830 0.00 -34.42 -50.87
CA VAL A 830 -1.10 -33.48 -51.17
C VAL A 830 -1.27 -32.48 -50.01
N SER A 831 -1.74 -31.26 -50.30
CA SER A 831 -2.02 -30.21 -49.30
C SER A 831 -3.43 -30.27 -48.68
N LYS A 832 -3.54 -29.93 -47.39
CA LYS A 832 -4.75 -29.37 -46.76
C LYS A 832 -4.38 -28.52 -45.55
N SER A 833 -4.96 -27.34 -45.43
CA SER A 833 -4.67 -26.36 -44.39
C SER A 833 -5.49 -26.59 -43.12
N MET A 834 -4.94 -26.18 -41.97
CA MET A 834 -5.69 -25.93 -40.73
C MET A 834 -5.32 -24.56 -40.17
N PRO A 835 -6.23 -23.91 -39.40
CA PRO A 835 -6.07 -22.51 -38.99
C PRO A 835 -5.15 -22.33 -37.79
N ASN A 836 -4.61 -21.11 -37.66
CA ASN A 836 -3.83 -20.68 -36.51
C ASN A 836 -4.60 -20.87 -35.20
N LYS A 837 -4.03 -21.61 -34.24
CA LYS A 837 -4.41 -21.52 -32.82
C LYS A 837 -3.59 -20.41 -32.16
N ALA A 838 -4.25 -19.55 -31.40
CA ALA A 838 -3.59 -18.51 -30.63
C ALA A 838 -2.81 -19.10 -29.44
N LEU A 839 -1.73 -18.42 -29.04
CA LEU A 839 -0.98 -18.70 -27.82
C LEU A 839 -1.89 -18.53 -26.58
N PRO A 840 -1.92 -19.48 -25.63
CA PRO A 840 -2.63 -19.30 -24.37
C PRO A 840 -1.92 -18.24 -23.52
N ARG A 841 -2.67 -17.29 -22.97
CA ARG A 841 -2.12 -16.26 -22.07
C ARG A 841 -1.72 -16.89 -20.74
N LEU A 842 -0.44 -16.78 -20.38
CA LEU A 842 0.06 -17.17 -19.05
C LEU A 842 -0.73 -16.44 -17.95
N SER A 843 -1.30 -17.22 -17.04
CA SER A 843 -2.06 -16.72 -15.90
C SER A 843 -1.13 -16.05 -14.88
N ARG A 844 -1.57 -14.91 -14.32
CA ARG A 844 -0.78 -14.19 -13.30
C ARG A 844 -0.81 -14.96 -11.99
N LEU A 845 0.34 -15.48 -11.56
CA LEU A 845 0.53 -15.95 -10.19
C LEU A 845 0.37 -14.76 -9.20
N PRO A 846 -0.46 -14.88 -8.15
CA PRO A 846 -0.63 -13.82 -7.17
C PRO A 846 0.56 -13.72 -6.22
N LEU A 847 0.98 -12.49 -5.93
CA LEU A 847 1.97 -12.19 -4.90
C LEU A 847 1.32 -12.37 -3.51
N TYR A 848 1.87 -13.26 -2.68
CA TYR A 848 1.43 -13.43 -1.30
C TYR A 848 1.83 -12.23 -0.42
N SER A 849 0.87 -11.38 -0.07
CA SER A 849 0.98 -10.40 1.01
C SER A 849 0.08 -10.80 2.19
N SER A 850 0.70 -11.24 3.28
CA SER A 850 -0.01 -11.75 4.46
C SER A 850 -0.37 -10.63 5.45
N GLN A 851 -1.65 -10.24 5.49
CA GLN A 851 -2.25 -9.56 6.63
C GLN A 851 -3.54 -10.27 7.06
N PRO A 852 -3.77 -10.49 8.37
CA PRO A 852 -4.96 -11.17 8.87
C PRO A 852 -6.14 -10.20 9.06
N ASN A 853 -7.34 -10.60 8.63
CA ASN A 853 -8.57 -9.88 8.92
C ASN A 853 -9.48 -10.67 9.88
N LEU A 854 -10.06 -9.97 10.85
CA LEU A 854 -11.04 -10.53 11.79
C LEU A 854 -12.46 -10.29 11.25
N HIS A 855 -13.31 -11.32 11.30
CA HIS A 855 -14.78 -11.19 11.40
C HIS A 855 -15.32 -12.49 12.03
N SER A 856 -15.72 -12.48 13.30
CA SER A 856 -17.03 -12.07 13.83
C SER A 856 -18.16 -13.07 13.53
N SER A 857 -18.49 -13.92 14.51
CA SER A 857 -19.70 -14.75 14.54
C SER A 857 -20.45 -14.52 15.85
N GLN A 858 -21.79 -14.60 15.81
CA GLN A 858 -22.66 -14.52 16.98
C GLN A 858 -22.96 -15.92 17.51
N SER A 859 -23.25 -16.04 18.80
CA SER A 859 -23.67 -17.31 19.42
C SER A 859 -25.04 -17.21 20.08
N SER A 860 -25.85 -18.25 19.89
CA SER A 860 -27.02 -18.59 20.71
C SER A 860 -26.62 -19.64 21.76
N GLY A 861 -27.29 -19.64 22.91
CA GLY A 861 -26.80 -20.34 24.11
C GLY A 861 -27.47 -21.68 24.42
N GLY A 862 -26.68 -22.63 24.93
CA GLY A 862 -27.12 -23.86 25.61
C GLY A 862 -26.54 -23.93 27.03
N LYS A 863 -27.20 -24.67 27.95
CA LYS A 863 -26.88 -24.66 29.39
C LYS A 863 -26.09 -25.90 29.84
N SER A 864 -25.16 -25.72 30.77
CA SER A 864 -24.54 -26.80 31.56
C SER A 864 -25.13 -26.90 32.96
N PRO A 865 -24.96 -28.04 33.65
CA PRO A 865 -24.87 -28.07 35.11
C PRO A 865 -23.62 -28.82 35.64
N ILE A 866 -22.94 -28.18 36.61
CA ILE A 866 -22.49 -28.70 37.94
C ILE A 866 -22.13 -30.21 38.03
N GLY A 867 -20.97 -30.66 38.57
CA GLY A 867 -19.83 -29.97 39.20
C GLY A 867 -19.16 -30.82 40.32
N ARG A 868 -18.01 -30.38 40.87
CA ARG A 868 -17.14 -31.04 41.90
C ARG A 868 -16.33 -32.27 41.43
N ALA A 869 -15.23 -32.71 42.07
CA ALA A 869 -14.16 -32.05 42.87
C ALA A 869 -12.98 -33.04 43.16
N CYS A 870 -11.88 -32.53 43.72
CA CYS A 870 -10.78 -33.24 44.43
C CYS A 870 -9.63 -33.90 43.62
N LYS A 871 -8.51 -34.11 44.35
CA LYS A 871 -7.19 -34.68 44.00
C LYS A 871 -6.84 -35.77 45.07
N PRO A 872 -5.63 -36.36 45.13
CA PRO A 872 -4.89 -37.19 44.16
C PRO A 872 -4.43 -38.55 44.79
N SER A 873 -3.61 -39.36 44.09
CA SER A 873 -2.27 -39.83 44.52
C SER A 873 -1.85 -41.28 44.16
N LEU A 874 -0.52 -41.47 44.05
CA LEU A 874 0.28 -42.69 44.27
C LEU A 874 0.16 -43.90 43.30
N ALA A 875 1.18 -44.78 43.38
CA ALA A 875 1.48 -45.88 42.46
C ALA A 875 1.88 -47.16 43.23
N PRO A 876 2.06 -48.31 42.53
CA PRO A 876 3.21 -49.17 42.84
C PRO A 876 3.92 -49.83 41.62
N LYS A 877 4.92 -50.65 41.93
CA LYS A 877 5.89 -51.42 41.11
C LYS A 877 5.87 -52.91 41.62
N PRO A 878 6.80 -53.84 41.27
CA PRO A 878 7.35 -54.31 39.97
C PRO A 878 7.55 -55.86 39.88
N SER A 879 7.95 -56.40 38.71
CA SER A 879 8.72 -57.67 38.52
C SER A 879 9.08 -57.92 37.04
N GLY A 880 10.12 -58.66 36.61
CA GLY A 880 11.30 -59.20 37.30
C GLY A 880 12.08 -60.31 36.51
N GLY A 881 13.38 -60.09 36.19
CA GLY A 881 14.35 -61.11 35.69
C GLY A 881 14.26 -61.52 34.20
N ALA A 882 15.27 -62.15 33.55
CA ALA A 882 16.71 -62.32 33.82
C ALA A 882 17.45 -62.72 32.50
N GLY A 883 18.59 -62.13 32.10
CA GLY A 883 19.96 -62.72 32.24
C GLY A 883 20.49 -63.41 30.95
N LEU A 884 21.76 -63.82 30.77
CA LEU A 884 23.06 -63.32 31.29
C LEU A 884 24.26 -64.06 30.61
N LYS A 885 25.26 -63.36 30.02
CA LYS A 885 26.69 -63.73 29.76
C LYS A 885 27.35 -62.57 28.96
N LYS A 886 28.51 -61.95 29.25
CA LYS A 886 29.87 -62.32 29.78
C LYS A 886 30.79 -62.97 28.71
N THR A 887 32.07 -62.59 28.48
CA THR A 887 32.96 -61.53 29.05
C THR A 887 34.13 -61.14 28.06
N PRO A 888 35.42 -60.88 28.43
CA PRO A 888 36.15 -59.58 28.36
C PRO A 888 37.21 -59.49 27.21
N VAL A 889 38.16 -58.53 27.01
CA VAL A 889 39.17 -57.88 27.91
C VAL A 889 39.81 -56.59 27.34
N SER A 890 39.65 -55.44 28.05
CA SER A 890 40.59 -54.29 28.22
C SER A 890 41.16 -53.51 27.00
N ARG A 891 41.75 -52.29 27.11
CA ARG A 891 42.41 -51.56 28.23
C ARG A 891 42.40 -50.02 28.00
N LEU A 892 42.14 -49.23 29.07
CA LEU A 892 42.68 -47.86 29.39
C LEU A 892 42.50 -46.69 28.37
N SER A 893 42.30 -45.41 28.76
CA SER A 893 42.03 -44.80 30.08
C SER A 893 41.63 -43.30 30.01
N ARG A 894 41.12 -42.78 31.15
CA ARG A 894 40.95 -41.37 31.58
C ARG A 894 39.67 -40.60 31.16
N LEU A 895 39.01 -40.12 32.22
CA LEU A 895 37.98 -39.06 32.33
C LEU A 895 38.68 -37.68 32.50
N PRO A 896 38.00 -36.51 32.64
CA PRO A 896 36.55 -36.28 32.81
C PRO A 896 35.90 -35.19 31.93
N LEU A 897 34.58 -35.03 32.07
CA LEU A 897 33.81 -33.85 31.68
C LEU A 897 34.04 -32.70 32.68
N TYR A 898 34.09 -31.43 32.24
CA TYR A 898 33.60 -30.31 33.06
C TYR A 898 33.19 -29.05 32.26
N ASN A 899 32.01 -28.56 32.65
CA ASN A 899 31.31 -27.28 32.51
C ASN A 899 32.12 -25.96 32.25
N SER A 900 31.41 -24.94 31.70
CA SER A 900 31.56 -23.45 31.90
C SER A 900 32.18 -22.57 30.78
N ASN A 901 31.66 -21.32 30.66
CA ASN A 901 32.26 -20.16 29.97
C ASN A 901 33.61 -19.74 30.62
N PRO A 902 34.47 -18.93 29.94
CA PRO A 902 34.50 -17.48 30.21
C PRO A 902 34.93 -16.56 29.03
N ASP A 903 34.98 -15.25 29.29
CA ASP A 903 35.29 -14.13 28.36
C ASP A 903 36.78 -13.65 28.32
N LEU A 904 37.02 -12.59 27.54
CA LEU A 904 37.95 -11.44 27.76
C LEU A 904 39.45 -11.50 27.39
N CYS A 905 39.87 -10.52 26.55
CA CYS A 905 41.07 -9.64 26.67
C CYS A 905 41.22 -8.76 25.39
N SER A 906 41.82 -7.54 25.38
CA SER A 906 42.16 -6.59 26.46
C SER A 906 42.62 -5.21 25.90
N GLU A 907 42.87 -4.26 26.81
CA GLU A 907 43.53 -2.93 26.65
C GLU A 907 42.62 -1.72 26.27
N ARG A 908 42.78 -0.50 26.85
CA ARG A 908 43.83 0.01 27.76
C ARG A 908 43.40 1.18 28.68
N LEU A 909 44.18 1.36 29.77
CA LEU A 909 44.41 2.59 30.59
C LEU A 909 43.38 3.08 31.65
N ARG A 910 43.77 2.90 32.94
CA ARG A 910 43.96 3.93 34.02
C ARG A 910 42.77 4.82 34.50
N GLU A 911 42.65 5.21 35.78
CA GLU A 911 43.25 4.79 37.07
C GLU A 911 42.46 5.39 38.28
N ALA A 912 42.66 4.82 39.48
CA ALA A 912 42.45 5.42 40.82
C ALA A 912 41.04 5.80 41.38
N GLY A 913 40.81 5.45 42.66
CA GLY A 913 40.18 6.36 43.64
C GLY A 913 38.77 6.06 44.20
N PRO A 914 38.62 5.27 45.28
CA PRO A 914 37.37 5.14 46.06
C PRO A 914 37.38 5.98 47.37
N ILE A 915 36.20 6.26 47.98
CA ILE A 915 35.86 6.12 49.44
C ILE A 915 34.58 6.90 49.87
N ARG A 916 33.73 6.19 50.65
CA ARG A 916 32.68 6.58 51.64
C ARG A 916 32.10 8.01 51.73
N GLY A 917 30.76 8.08 51.87
CA GLY A 917 30.03 9.17 52.54
C GLY A 917 28.55 8.84 52.81
N GLN A 918 28.00 9.21 53.99
CA GLN A 918 26.57 9.10 54.35
C GLN A 918 25.92 10.53 54.47
N PRO A 919 24.75 10.77 55.10
CA PRO A 919 23.46 10.85 54.40
C PRO A 919 22.67 12.17 54.66
N ARG A 920 21.39 12.21 54.23
CA ARG A 920 20.41 13.34 54.30
C ARG A 920 20.63 14.40 53.19
N ALA A 921 19.63 15.12 52.65
CA ALA A 921 18.22 15.31 53.04
C ALA A 921 17.29 15.72 51.87
N GLN A 922 15.97 15.50 52.05
CA GLN A 922 14.83 16.33 51.61
C GLN A 922 14.49 16.61 50.10
N ARG A 923 13.16 16.48 49.85
CA ARG A 923 12.26 17.21 48.90
C ARG A 923 12.09 16.77 47.43
N VAL A 924 10.94 16.11 47.21
CA VAL A 924 9.89 16.43 46.21
C VAL A 924 10.30 16.66 44.74
N ARG A 925 9.89 15.73 43.85
CA ARG A 925 8.92 16.02 42.77
C ARG A 925 8.28 14.73 42.20
N GLN A 926 7.15 14.92 41.52
CA GLN A 926 6.33 13.87 40.89
C GLN A 926 6.60 13.77 39.39
N GLN A 927 5.90 12.82 38.76
CA GLN A 927 5.64 12.71 37.32
C GLN A 927 6.83 12.37 36.42
N ASP A 928 6.65 11.59 35.36
CA ASP A 928 5.78 10.45 35.03
C ASP A 928 6.17 10.14 33.59
N ARG A 929 6.69 8.95 33.34
CA ARG A 929 6.75 8.36 32.00
C ARG A 929 5.88 7.12 32.03
N LEU A 930 4.98 6.99 31.07
CA LEU A 930 5.04 5.94 30.04
C LEU A 930 3.93 6.16 29.00
N ARG A 931 4.15 5.70 27.77
CA ARG A 931 3.17 5.81 26.67
C ARG A 931 2.30 4.55 26.59
N TYR A 932 1.12 4.71 26.00
CA TYR A 932 0.16 3.64 25.77
C TYR A 932 0.66 2.61 24.74
N GLN A 933 0.56 1.33 25.10
CA GLN A 933 0.02 0.26 24.25
C GLN A 933 -0.90 -0.58 25.13
N GLY A 934 -2.07 -1.02 24.62
CA GLY A 934 -3.03 -1.74 25.45
C GLY A 934 -4.41 -1.91 24.80
N SER A 935 -4.52 -2.88 23.90
CA SER A 935 -5.81 -3.41 23.44
C SER A 935 -6.29 -4.51 24.41
N CYS A 936 -7.51 -4.39 24.95
CA CYS A 936 -8.22 -5.48 25.62
C CYS A 936 -9.73 -5.24 25.72
N SER A 937 -10.49 -6.33 25.80
CA SER A 937 -11.96 -6.34 25.75
C SER A 937 -12.64 -6.03 27.11
N PRO A 938 -13.85 -5.45 27.13
CA PRO A 938 -14.58 -5.20 28.36
C PRO A 938 -15.36 -6.43 28.85
N LEU A 939 -15.06 -6.91 30.07
CA LEU A 939 -15.95 -7.80 30.82
C LEU A 939 -17.03 -6.98 31.54
N ARG A 940 -18.31 -7.34 31.35
CA ARG A 940 -19.41 -6.77 32.13
C ARG A 940 -19.39 -7.31 33.56
N SER A 941 -19.35 -6.43 34.55
CA SER A 941 -19.96 -6.69 35.85
C SER A 941 -21.38 -6.10 35.87
N THR A 942 -22.29 -6.77 36.56
CA THR A 942 -23.61 -6.23 36.93
C THR A 942 -23.82 -6.56 38.40
N ALA A 943 -24.24 -5.57 39.20
CA ALA A 943 -24.35 -5.72 40.64
C ALA A 943 -25.49 -4.87 41.21
N GLY A 944 -26.16 -5.44 42.22
CA GLY A 944 -27.16 -4.79 43.05
C GLY A 944 -28.46 -5.60 43.18
N PRO A 945 -29.32 -5.28 44.17
CA PRO A 945 -29.15 -4.30 45.24
C PRO A 945 -29.35 -4.91 46.66
N ARG A 946 -29.54 -4.03 47.67
CA ARG A 946 -30.00 -4.30 49.07
C ARG A 946 -28.93 -4.78 50.09
N GLU A 947 -29.00 -4.42 51.38
CA GLU A 947 -29.59 -3.24 52.08
C GLU A 947 -29.02 -3.11 53.51
N CYS A 948 -29.11 -1.90 54.07
CA CYS A 948 -29.10 -1.51 55.50
C CYS A 948 -28.54 -2.46 56.58
N ARG A 949 -27.49 -2.01 57.31
CA ARG A 949 -27.63 -1.36 58.64
C ARG A 949 -26.29 -0.89 59.24
N ASN A 950 -26.40 0.14 60.10
CA ASN A 950 -25.40 0.77 60.98
C ASN A 950 -24.17 1.37 60.28
#